data_AF-A0A1M6VQ34-F1
#
_entry.id   AF-A0A1M6VQ34-F1
#
_cell.length_a   1.000
_cell.length_b   1.000
_cell.length_c   1.000
_cell.angle_alpha   90.00
_cell.angle_beta   90.00
_cell.angle_gamma   90.00
#
_symmetry.space_group_name_H-M   'P 1'
#
loop_
_entity.id
_entity.type
_entity.pdbx_description
1 polymer ?
#
loop_
_entity_poly.entity_id
_entity_poly.type
_entity_poly.pdbx_seq_one_letter_code
_entity_poly.pdbx_strand_id
1 'polypeptide(L)'
;MSRQLLTVNPGAQGAHDTITAALEEATGGALITIAPGRYEESLVLREVVTLVARDGRGSVEVTSSSGSTVLSGAEAVKLSGLVLRGRDEERPTVDIPAGQVEMADCEVVGTAWAAVSVRGTGAVAMRDSRVSCTDGAGVVIVSPGLSLIEECVVEDVGTSALVIGEQGRPTVRSCVFRDAKGNGLFASGEATGVLEGCEITATGKPGVALEDGAATTLRGLYVHRTEKDGIALSSQARPVVEDCTVEEVGGDGIVVRGSCDPQVARTRAVRVKGAGVHVTERARGVFTDCEVEESEGDAVRSGGRASTAFLGLRVKGGRGLLLAEDSVVEFDRGEIGETSGHGIVITGGAPFLRGMTVADTSGHGALLEGSARGRLEGMTIERARNASVAVREGGRLELEGARISEGRDAGVAVGPDGEADLRDCEISSSAGDGISVRGGSRATVLRTRVREGRRNGVLLAAGARATLRRCEVFGNRADGVLVHSTEEVVVEDCTVRDNGRSGLRQTVASEQARTEDLFSQGNGSPDAFGEQAGTPVPLAPLPDDGEADGDDESEGPMQELDALIGLGNVKQEVRTLITRNQMAQRRAEMGLPTPPMSRHLVFGGAPGTGKTTVARLYGRILSELGVLRYGHVIEVARADLVSQYVGGTAIKTTEVFEQAKGGVLFIDEAYTLSNGESGKGPDFGKEAIDTLVKLMEDHRDEVAVIVAGYTEDMDRFLAANPGLASRFSKTIEFVNYEVDELVEIVRRLGGANSYRMAPETETALAGMFERMPKGPNFGNAREARKVFEEMIDRQASRLGAFSPEDHDSLTLLLPEDLGPGAVEEQDSPADRDRQITELREELDALVGLAQVKDTVNDLANLLLMAEQRKSMGLPVSQMSHHLVFTGPPGTGKTTVARLYGKLLHTLGVLPGDHVVEAARSDLVGRYIGHTAQLTAEVFEQARGGVLFVDEAYTLTPKGEGNDFGQEAVDTLLKLMEDHRDEVAVIVAGYPVEMDRFMDSNPGLASRFNHRVEFPSYSDDELVTIVTRMAASSGYECGPETLTTLAAHFATVERDGSFGNARYARQVLERMITRQAGRLVGLGASATREDFTGLLPADVP
;
A
#
# COMPACT_ATOMS: atom_id res chain seq x y z
N MET A 1 11.20 67.97 -2.31
CA MET A 1 12.24 67.85 -1.27
C MET A 1 13.39 67.06 -1.89
N SER A 2 14.63 67.52 -1.75
CA SER A 2 15.80 66.80 -2.24
C SER A 2 15.95 65.49 -1.45
N ARG A 3 15.95 64.35 -2.14
CA ARG A 3 16.14 63.03 -1.52
C ARG A 3 17.54 63.02 -0.87
N GLN A 4 17.61 62.81 0.46
CA GLN A 4 18.88 62.70 1.17
C GLN A 4 19.64 61.50 0.62
N LEU A 5 20.91 61.69 0.24
CA LEU A 5 21.76 60.65 -0.33
C LEU A 5 22.91 60.39 0.63
N LEU A 6 22.96 59.18 1.18
CA LEU A 6 23.98 58.72 2.11
C LEU A 6 24.78 57.60 1.44
N THR A 7 26.09 57.58 1.69
CA THR A 7 26.99 56.54 1.16
C THR A 7 27.62 55.78 2.31
N VAL A 8 27.57 54.46 2.25
CA VAL A 8 28.28 53.57 3.17
C VAL A 8 29.50 53.01 2.44
N ASN A 9 30.68 53.34 2.92
CA ASN A 9 31.95 52.88 2.36
C ASN A 9 33.04 52.98 3.45
N PRO A 10 33.32 51.88 4.18
CA PRO A 10 34.27 51.88 5.28
C PRO A 10 35.61 52.50 4.89
N GLY A 11 36.04 53.53 5.63
CA GLY A 11 37.32 54.21 5.40
C GLY A 11 37.36 55.27 4.29
N ALA A 12 36.24 55.57 3.63
CA ALA A 12 36.16 56.67 2.65
C ALA A 12 35.77 58.01 3.31
N GLN A 13 36.47 59.09 2.93
CA GLN A 13 36.25 60.41 3.51
C GLN A 13 34.85 60.95 3.14
N GLY A 14 34.00 61.20 4.14
CA GLY A 14 32.64 61.69 3.95
C GLY A 14 31.57 60.61 3.70
N ALA A 15 31.91 59.33 3.87
CA ALA A 15 30.97 58.21 3.89
C ALA A 15 30.81 57.65 5.32
N HIS A 16 29.74 56.91 5.57
CA HIS A 16 29.56 56.17 6.82
C HIS A 16 30.36 54.87 6.81
N ASP A 17 30.89 54.48 7.97
CA ASP A 17 31.61 53.22 8.14
C ASP A 17 30.67 52.02 8.29
N THR A 18 29.42 52.22 8.71
CA THR A 18 28.42 51.17 8.94
C THR A 18 27.08 51.53 8.32
N ILE A 19 26.26 50.52 8.01
CA ILE A 19 24.91 50.75 7.47
C ILE A 19 24.02 51.34 8.57
N THR A 20 24.18 50.86 9.82
CA THR A 20 23.43 51.35 10.99
C THR A 20 23.67 52.84 11.23
N ALA A 21 24.91 53.33 11.12
CA ALA A 21 25.18 54.77 11.30
C ALA A 21 24.51 55.63 10.21
N ALA A 22 24.42 55.12 8.97
CA ALA A 22 23.69 55.81 7.91
C ALA A 22 22.18 55.79 8.17
N LEU A 23 21.63 54.71 8.73
CA LEU A 23 20.21 54.61 9.11
C LEU A 23 19.84 55.55 10.26
N GLU A 24 20.74 55.79 11.22
CA GLU A 24 20.51 56.73 12.33
C GLU A 24 20.45 58.20 11.87
N GLU A 25 21.17 58.55 10.80
CA GLU A 25 21.13 59.90 10.18
C GLU A 25 20.00 60.04 9.14
N ALA A 26 19.50 58.93 8.61
CA ALA A 26 18.53 58.93 7.53
C ALA A 26 17.20 59.58 7.95
N THR A 27 16.77 60.56 7.16
CA THR A 27 15.41 61.12 7.20
C THR A 27 14.47 60.35 6.26
N GLY A 28 13.16 60.45 6.50
CA GLY A 28 12.15 59.82 5.64
C GLY A 28 12.35 60.12 4.15
N GLY A 29 12.54 59.07 3.35
CA GLY A 29 12.80 59.08 1.92
C GLY A 29 14.28 58.92 1.51
N ALA A 30 15.22 58.79 2.45
CA ALA A 30 16.65 58.71 2.15
C ALA A 30 17.03 57.54 1.22
N LEU A 31 18.05 57.76 0.38
CA LEU A 31 18.71 56.75 -0.44
C LEU A 31 20.10 56.46 0.12
N ILE A 32 20.32 55.23 0.58
CA ILE A 32 21.59 54.75 1.12
C ILE A 32 22.24 53.83 0.08
N THR A 33 23.36 54.27 -0.48
CA THR A 33 24.15 53.48 -1.44
C THR A 33 25.30 52.80 -0.69
N ILE A 34 25.40 51.47 -0.81
CA ILE A 34 26.34 50.65 -0.02
C ILE A 34 27.43 50.10 -0.94
N ALA A 35 28.70 50.41 -0.63
CA ALA A 35 29.84 49.89 -1.35
C ALA A 35 30.02 48.37 -1.13
N PRO A 36 30.64 47.63 -2.07
CA PRO A 36 30.85 46.20 -1.92
C PRO A 36 31.62 45.85 -0.65
N GLY A 37 31.20 44.79 0.04
CA GLY A 37 31.81 44.36 1.29
C GLY A 37 30.90 43.49 2.14
N ARG A 38 31.47 43.02 3.26
CA ARG A 38 30.76 42.31 4.32
C ARG A 38 30.50 43.24 5.50
N TYR A 39 29.25 43.31 5.92
CA TYR A 39 28.76 44.15 6.99
C TYR A 39 28.14 43.26 8.07
N GLU A 40 28.73 43.23 9.26
CA GLU A 40 28.23 42.42 10.38
C GLU A 40 27.38 43.27 11.32
N GLU A 41 26.09 43.40 10.99
CA GLU A 41 25.16 44.34 11.60
C GLU A 41 23.71 43.81 11.54
N SER A 42 22.86 44.27 12.47
CA SER A 42 21.40 44.06 12.43
C SER A 42 20.70 45.37 12.06
N LEU A 43 19.95 45.35 10.96
CA LEU A 43 19.33 46.55 10.40
C LEU A 43 17.91 46.72 10.94
N VAL A 44 17.72 47.71 11.82
CA VAL A 44 16.40 48.09 12.35
C VAL A 44 15.86 49.28 11.56
N LEU A 45 14.86 49.03 10.71
CA LEU A 45 14.31 50.02 9.79
C LEU A 45 13.05 50.65 10.38
N ARG A 46 13.15 51.91 10.78
CA ARG A 46 12.06 52.70 11.41
C ARG A 46 11.50 53.80 10.52
N GLU A 47 12.33 54.32 9.64
CA GLU A 47 12.00 55.41 8.71
C GLU A 47 11.84 54.87 7.29
N VAL A 48 11.16 55.64 6.43
CA VAL A 48 11.04 55.31 5.01
C VAL A 48 12.41 55.43 4.34
N VAL A 49 13.02 54.33 3.91
CA VAL A 49 14.40 54.35 3.36
C VAL A 49 14.57 53.41 2.18
N THR A 50 15.58 53.69 1.35
CA THR A 50 16.00 52.81 0.24
C THR A 50 17.47 52.45 0.38
N LEU A 51 17.76 51.16 0.51
CA LEU A 51 19.11 50.61 0.58
C LEU A 51 19.43 49.91 -0.74
N VAL A 52 20.55 50.30 -1.36
CA VAL A 52 20.96 49.77 -2.67
C VAL A 52 22.42 49.34 -2.62
N ALA A 53 22.69 48.10 -3.01
CA ALA A 53 24.04 47.64 -3.29
C ALA A 53 24.58 48.36 -4.52
N ARG A 54 25.69 49.09 -4.37
CA ARG A 54 26.22 49.98 -5.42
C ARG A 54 26.57 49.23 -6.71
N ASP A 55 27.10 48.01 -6.58
CA ASP A 55 27.65 47.24 -7.70
C ASP A 55 26.75 46.04 -8.06
N GLY A 56 25.48 46.03 -7.62
CA GLY A 56 24.48 44.99 -7.92
C GLY A 56 24.52 43.78 -6.97
N ARG A 57 23.72 42.75 -7.27
CA ARG A 57 23.57 41.55 -6.43
C ARG A 57 24.91 40.87 -6.13
N GLY A 58 25.05 40.41 -4.89
CA GLY A 58 26.24 39.71 -4.40
C GLY A 58 27.40 40.63 -4.00
N SER A 59 27.34 41.92 -4.32
CA SER A 59 28.40 42.87 -3.95
C SER A 59 28.37 43.25 -2.47
N VAL A 60 27.20 43.27 -1.86
CA VAL A 60 27.00 43.66 -0.45
C VAL A 60 26.38 42.50 0.31
N GLU A 61 27.09 42.03 1.33
CA GLU A 61 26.65 40.97 2.22
C GLU A 61 26.46 41.52 3.64
N VAL A 62 25.22 41.47 4.15
CA VAL A 62 24.86 41.86 5.51
C VAL A 62 24.61 40.61 6.32
N THR A 63 25.35 40.43 7.40
CA THR A 63 25.26 39.26 8.29
C THR A 63 24.91 39.69 9.71
N SER A 64 23.97 38.98 10.35
CA SER A 64 23.69 39.13 11.78
C SER A 64 23.97 37.83 12.51
N SER A 65 24.69 37.92 13.63
CA SER A 65 24.98 36.79 14.53
C SER A 65 23.92 36.60 15.63
N SER A 66 23.07 37.60 15.87
CA SER A 66 21.97 37.55 16.84
C SER A 66 20.84 38.48 16.43
N GLY A 67 19.59 38.03 16.54
CA GLY A 67 18.42 38.74 16.04
C GLY A 67 18.31 38.72 14.51
N SER A 68 17.23 39.32 14.00
CA SER A 68 17.01 39.45 12.56
C SER A 68 18.06 40.34 11.90
N THR A 69 18.55 39.93 10.73
CA THR A 69 19.44 40.76 9.89
C THR A 69 18.71 42.01 9.40
N VAL A 70 17.41 41.88 9.10
CA VAL A 70 16.52 43.01 8.83
C VAL A 70 15.28 42.88 9.70
N LEU A 71 15.02 43.89 10.52
CA LEU A 71 13.76 44.07 11.24
C LEU A 71 13.12 45.38 10.77
N SER A 72 12.00 45.29 10.04
CA SER A 72 11.31 46.47 9.51
C SER A 72 9.99 46.73 10.22
N GLY A 73 9.87 47.91 10.84
CA GLY A 73 8.60 48.46 11.32
C GLY A 73 8.23 49.78 10.64
N ALA A 74 8.99 50.18 9.63
CA ALA A 74 8.79 51.40 8.86
C ALA A 74 7.62 51.28 7.88
N GLU A 75 6.97 52.41 7.57
CA GLU A 75 5.83 52.44 6.63
C GLU A 75 6.18 51.86 5.25
N ALA A 76 7.36 52.18 4.71
CA ALA A 76 7.83 51.68 3.42
C ALA A 76 9.37 51.60 3.38
N VAL A 77 9.91 50.45 2.98
CA VAL A 77 11.35 50.22 2.80
C VAL A 77 11.60 49.60 1.44
N LYS A 78 12.69 49.98 0.79
CA LYS A 78 13.20 49.29 -0.40
C LYS A 78 14.62 48.76 -0.18
N LEU A 79 14.81 47.48 -0.43
CA LEU A 79 16.10 46.77 -0.39
C LEU A 79 16.41 46.27 -1.81
N SER A 80 17.61 46.55 -2.32
CA SER A 80 17.99 46.13 -3.66
C SER A 80 19.43 45.65 -3.77
N GLY A 81 19.63 44.46 -4.35
CA GLY A 81 20.95 43.89 -4.62
C GLY A 81 21.69 43.35 -3.38
N LEU A 82 21.00 43.16 -2.25
CA LEU A 82 21.61 42.78 -0.98
C LEU A 82 21.60 41.27 -0.76
N VAL A 83 22.70 40.73 -0.22
CA VAL A 83 22.75 39.38 0.36
C VAL A 83 22.55 39.52 1.87
N LEU A 84 21.45 38.99 2.39
CA LEU A 84 21.07 39.04 3.80
C LEU A 84 21.24 37.66 4.41
N ARG A 85 22.16 37.52 5.37
CA ARG A 85 22.41 36.25 6.08
C ARG A 85 22.07 36.38 7.56
N GLY A 86 21.14 35.55 8.03
CA GLY A 86 20.83 35.41 9.46
C GLY A 86 21.48 34.13 10.00
N ARG A 87 22.19 34.23 11.12
CA ARG A 87 22.78 33.07 11.83
C ARG A 87 22.08 32.78 13.16
N ASP A 88 21.05 33.54 13.51
CA ASP A 88 20.22 33.31 14.67
C ASP A 88 19.28 32.11 14.40
N GLU A 89 19.17 31.18 15.34
CA GLU A 89 18.36 29.96 15.21
C GLU A 89 16.89 30.19 15.61
N GLU A 90 16.57 31.29 16.31
CA GLU A 90 15.22 31.59 16.80
C GLU A 90 14.54 32.71 16.00
N ARG A 91 15.32 33.62 15.41
CA ARG A 91 14.82 34.84 14.75
C ARG A 91 14.96 34.77 13.23
N PRO A 92 13.89 35.11 12.48
CA PRO A 92 13.96 35.14 11.02
C PRO A 92 15.02 36.13 10.51
N THR A 93 15.66 35.81 9.38
CA THR A 93 16.64 36.71 8.75
C THR A 93 16.01 38.06 8.39
N VAL A 94 14.79 38.03 7.86
CA VAL A 94 13.98 39.22 7.57
C VAL A 94 12.65 39.09 8.32
N ASP A 95 12.41 39.97 9.30
CA ASP A 95 11.17 40.03 10.07
C ASP A 95 10.42 41.35 9.79
N ILE A 96 9.17 41.22 9.35
CA ILE A 96 8.30 42.32 8.94
C ILE A 96 7.01 42.27 9.78
N PRO A 97 7.03 42.80 11.01
CA PRO A 97 5.84 42.90 11.86
C PRO A 97 4.83 43.99 11.46
N ALA A 98 5.28 45.01 10.70
CA ALA A 98 4.43 46.12 10.27
C ALA A 98 5.03 46.83 9.04
N GLY A 99 4.17 47.53 8.28
CA GLY A 99 4.58 48.31 7.10
C GLY A 99 4.95 47.46 5.89
N GLN A 100 5.55 48.07 4.87
CA GLN A 100 5.85 47.40 3.61
C GLN A 100 7.36 47.34 3.32
N VAL A 101 7.86 46.16 2.95
CA VAL A 101 9.24 45.97 2.47
C VAL A 101 9.25 45.49 1.03
N GLU A 102 9.86 46.27 0.14
CA GLU A 102 10.17 45.88 -1.23
C GLU A 102 11.59 45.30 -1.27
N MET A 103 11.74 44.10 -1.86
CA MET A 103 13.02 43.42 -2.08
C MET A 103 13.16 43.12 -3.56
N ALA A 104 14.21 43.65 -4.19
CA ALA A 104 14.49 43.44 -5.61
C ALA A 104 15.92 42.94 -5.80
N ASP A 105 16.09 41.81 -6.48
CA ASP A 105 17.40 41.20 -6.74
C ASP A 105 18.19 40.91 -5.44
N CYS A 106 17.47 40.45 -4.40
CA CYS A 106 18.04 40.15 -3.08
C CYS A 106 18.23 38.64 -2.90
N GLU A 107 19.20 38.27 -2.05
CA GLU A 107 19.39 36.89 -1.60
C GLU A 107 19.23 36.83 -0.09
N VAL A 108 18.32 35.98 0.40
CA VAL A 108 18.05 35.79 1.83
C VAL A 108 18.44 34.38 2.23
N VAL A 109 19.33 34.26 3.22
CA VAL A 109 19.76 32.98 3.76
C VAL A 109 19.48 32.99 5.26
N GLY A 110 18.71 32.02 5.74
CA GLY A 110 18.36 31.89 7.15
C GLY A 110 18.62 30.50 7.73
N THR A 111 18.76 30.43 9.05
CA THR A 111 18.92 29.20 9.82
C THR A 111 17.83 29.02 10.88
N ALA A 112 16.95 30.01 11.05
CA ALA A 112 15.83 29.95 12.00
C ALA A 112 14.63 29.16 11.47
N TRP A 113 13.52 29.20 12.20
CA TRP A 113 12.23 28.63 11.77
C TRP A 113 11.66 29.26 10.48
N ALA A 114 12.13 30.43 10.06
CA ALA A 114 11.82 31.05 8.76
C ALA A 114 12.96 31.95 8.27
N ALA A 115 13.20 32.05 6.96
CA ALA A 115 14.12 33.06 6.41
C ALA A 115 13.44 34.44 6.27
N VAL A 116 12.20 34.47 5.77
CA VAL A 116 11.38 35.71 5.67
C VAL A 116 10.08 35.50 6.42
N SER A 117 9.76 36.42 7.35
CA SER A 117 8.53 36.38 8.16
C SER A 117 7.74 37.67 8.01
N VAL A 118 6.47 37.55 7.61
CA VAL A 118 5.52 38.66 7.44
C VAL A 118 4.33 38.44 8.35
N ARG A 119 4.17 39.30 9.35
CA ARG A 119 3.21 39.12 10.45
C ARG A 119 2.62 40.44 10.90
N GLY A 120 1.60 40.40 11.75
CA GLY A 120 0.91 41.61 12.21
C GLY A 120 0.28 42.38 11.04
N THR A 121 0.77 43.59 10.77
CA THR A 121 0.30 44.45 9.66
C THR A 121 1.33 44.58 8.53
N GLY A 122 2.34 43.71 8.54
CA GLY A 122 3.42 43.71 7.55
C GLY A 122 2.97 43.26 6.15
N ALA A 123 3.69 43.72 5.14
CA ALA A 123 3.57 43.27 3.76
C ALA A 123 4.95 43.20 3.10
N VAL A 124 5.15 42.25 2.20
CA VAL A 124 6.39 42.13 1.43
C VAL A 124 6.11 42.15 -0.07
N ALA A 125 6.91 42.87 -0.83
CA ALA A 125 6.95 42.83 -2.28
C ALA A 125 8.32 42.31 -2.72
N MET A 126 8.42 41.06 -3.14
CA MET A 126 9.68 40.42 -3.55
C MET A 126 9.70 40.22 -5.07
N ARG A 127 10.81 40.60 -5.71
CA ARG A 127 11.05 40.32 -7.12
C ARG A 127 12.50 39.88 -7.39
N ASP A 128 12.69 38.97 -8.34
CA ASP A 128 14.01 38.51 -8.82
C ASP A 128 14.91 38.03 -7.66
N SER A 129 14.31 37.53 -6.58
CA SER A 129 15.01 37.26 -5.32
C SER A 129 15.12 35.77 -5.04
N ARG A 130 16.18 35.39 -4.30
CA ARG A 130 16.44 34.01 -3.88
C ARG A 130 16.31 33.89 -2.37
N VAL A 131 15.65 32.84 -1.88
CA VAL A 131 15.47 32.57 -0.45
C VAL A 131 15.86 31.13 -0.15
N SER A 132 16.67 30.92 0.89
CA SER A 132 16.96 29.59 1.43
C SER A 132 16.94 29.56 2.95
N CYS A 133 16.59 28.41 3.54
CA CYS A 133 16.46 28.26 4.98
C CYS A 133 16.76 26.83 5.46
N THR A 134 17.92 26.60 6.07
CA THR A 134 18.40 25.23 6.36
C THR A 134 17.47 24.40 7.26
N ASP A 135 16.90 25.04 8.28
CA ASP A 135 16.13 24.35 9.32
C ASP A 135 14.63 24.67 9.26
N GLY A 136 14.27 25.85 8.75
CA GLY A 136 12.91 26.38 8.75
C GLY A 136 12.25 26.50 7.39
N ALA A 137 11.26 27.38 7.33
CA ALA A 137 10.53 27.71 6.11
C ALA A 137 11.25 28.81 5.31
N GLY A 138 11.05 28.83 3.99
CA GLY A 138 11.58 29.91 3.16
C GLY A 138 10.89 31.24 3.47
N VAL A 139 9.61 31.32 3.14
CA VAL A 139 8.78 32.51 3.36
C VAL A 139 7.52 32.15 4.14
N VAL A 140 7.25 32.88 5.22
CA VAL A 140 6.06 32.72 6.06
C VAL A 140 5.25 34.00 6.06
N ILE A 141 3.99 33.92 5.62
CA ILE A 141 3.06 35.04 5.56
C ILE A 141 1.81 34.69 6.38
N VAL A 142 1.66 35.34 7.53
CA VAL A 142 0.48 35.23 8.39
C VAL A 142 -0.34 36.53 8.45
N SER A 143 0.23 37.63 7.93
CA SER A 143 -0.44 38.93 7.90
C SER A 143 -1.50 39.04 6.79
N PRO A 144 -2.63 39.74 7.02
CA PRO A 144 -3.58 40.11 5.97
C PRO A 144 -3.06 41.20 5.01
N GLY A 145 -1.86 41.74 5.23
CA GLY A 145 -1.22 42.71 4.34
C GLY A 145 -1.02 42.18 2.91
N LEU A 146 -1.14 43.06 1.91
CA LEU A 146 -1.00 42.72 0.50
C LEU A 146 0.45 42.42 0.16
N SER A 147 0.82 41.14 0.24
CA SER A 147 2.15 40.67 -0.14
C SER A 147 2.16 40.21 -1.60
N LEU A 148 3.23 40.54 -2.33
CA LEU A 148 3.46 40.17 -3.72
C LEU A 148 4.82 39.49 -3.84
N ILE A 149 4.87 38.31 -4.44
CA ILE A 149 6.12 37.60 -4.71
C ILE A 149 6.12 37.23 -6.19
N GLU A 150 7.05 37.78 -6.98
CA GLU A 150 7.12 37.54 -8.42
C GLU A 150 8.53 37.12 -8.83
N GLU A 151 8.67 36.12 -9.70
CA GLU A 151 9.97 35.75 -10.31
C GLU A 151 11.05 35.39 -9.27
N CYS A 152 10.63 34.89 -8.11
CA CYS A 152 11.51 34.47 -7.02
C CYS A 152 11.78 32.96 -7.03
N VAL A 153 12.95 32.58 -6.50
CA VAL A 153 13.32 31.18 -6.24
C VAL A 153 13.43 30.96 -4.74
N VAL A 154 12.69 29.97 -4.22
CA VAL A 154 12.81 29.51 -2.83
C VAL A 154 13.30 28.07 -2.86
N GLU A 155 14.44 27.81 -2.22
CA GLU A 155 15.10 26.51 -2.32
C GLU A 155 15.87 26.12 -1.06
N ASP A 156 16.23 24.84 -0.96
CA ASP A 156 17.00 24.27 0.15
C ASP A 156 16.38 24.62 1.51
N VAL A 157 15.10 24.27 1.69
CA VAL A 157 14.34 24.60 2.91
C VAL A 157 14.13 23.39 3.82
N GLY A 158 14.31 23.60 5.12
CA GLY A 158 14.16 22.56 6.16
C GLY A 158 12.71 22.12 6.41
N THR A 159 11.73 22.98 6.10
CA THR A 159 10.30 22.67 6.18
C THR A 159 9.57 23.01 4.88
N SER A 160 8.75 24.07 4.83
CA SER A 160 7.99 24.44 3.64
C SER A 160 8.58 25.65 2.93
N ALA A 161 8.54 25.69 1.60
CA ALA A 161 9.10 26.80 0.84
C ALA A 161 8.26 28.07 1.02
N LEU A 162 6.93 27.95 0.89
CA LEU A 162 5.97 29.01 1.22
C LEU A 162 4.93 28.53 2.22
N VAL A 163 4.77 29.28 3.31
CA VAL A 163 3.73 29.08 4.32
C VAL A 163 2.77 30.27 4.31
N ILE A 164 1.48 30.00 4.12
CA ILE A 164 0.39 30.99 4.23
C ILE A 164 -0.50 30.59 5.40
N GLY A 165 -0.34 31.24 6.55
CA GLY A 165 -1.09 30.92 7.75
C GLY A 165 -2.08 32.01 8.14
N GLU A 166 -2.89 31.73 9.17
CA GLU A 166 -3.82 32.68 9.79
C GLU A 166 -4.70 33.41 8.77
N GLN A 167 -4.43 34.69 8.48
CA GLN A 167 -5.20 35.50 7.54
C GLN A 167 -4.39 35.93 6.31
N GLY A 168 -3.30 35.21 6.00
CA GLY A 168 -2.40 35.49 4.88
C GLY A 168 -3.09 35.55 3.52
N ARG A 169 -2.79 36.59 2.72
CA ARG A 169 -3.37 36.79 1.37
C ARG A 169 -2.33 37.20 0.30
N PRO A 170 -1.22 36.46 0.15
CA PRO A 170 -0.21 36.83 -0.84
C PRO A 170 -0.69 36.56 -2.27
N THR A 171 -0.20 37.36 -3.20
CA THR A 171 -0.19 37.03 -4.64
C THR A 171 1.22 36.57 -5.01
N VAL A 172 1.33 35.39 -5.59
CA VAL A 172 2.61 34.78 -5.95
C VAL A 172 2.58 34.42 -7.43
N ARG A 173 3.56 34.89 -8.22
CA ARG A 173 3.59 34.64 -9.66
C ARG A 173 4.94 34.20 -10.17
N SER A 174 4.94 33.21 -11.07
CA SER A 174 6.14 32.80 -11.79
C SER A 174 7.32 32.49 -10.87
N CYS A 175 7.03 31.92 -9.70
CA CYS A 175 8.02 31.54 -8.71
C CYS A 175 8.38 30.07 -8.84
N VAL A 176 9.60 29.72 -8.41
CA VAL A 176 10.06 28.34 -8.32
C VAL A 176 10.28 27.99 -6.85
N PHE A 177 9.62 26.94 -6.38
CA PHE A 177 9.78 26.34 -5.06
C PHE A 177 10.41 24.96 -5.24
N ARG A 178 11.66 24.77 -4.80
CA ARG A 178 12.36 23.50 -4.99
C ARG A 178 13.08 23.01 -3.75
N ASP A 179 13.38 21.71 -3.70
CA ASP A 179 14.26 21.10 -2.69
C ASP A 179 13.78 21.38 -1.25
N ALA A 180 12.47 21.24 -1.03
CA ALA A 180 11.84 21.44 0.28
C ALA A 180 11.70 20.11 1.01
N LYS A 181 12.30 19.97 2.20
CA LYS A 181 12.13 18.74 3.01
C LYS A 181 10.66 18.52 3.46
N GLY A 182 9.87 19.58 3.52
CA GLY A 182 8.43 19.58 3.73
C GLY A 182 7.66 19.86 2.44
N ASN A 183 6.78 20.86 2.46
CA ASN A 183 5.85 21.18 1.37
C ASN A 183 6.42 22.28 0.46
N GLY A 184 6.05 22.31 -0.81
CA GLY A 184 6.31 23.49 -1.66
C GLY A 184 5.44 24.67 -1.22
N LEU A 185 4.14 24.44 -1.11
CA LEU A 185 3.16 25.37 -0.53
C LEU A 185 2.41 24.68 0.61
N PHE A 186 2.37 25.34 1.76
CA PHE A 186 1.49 24.98 2.87
C PHE A 186 0.58 26.17 3.21
N ALA A 187 -0.74 25.97 3.17
CA ALA A 187 -1.69 26.98 3.61
C ALA A 187 -2.69 26.42 4.63
N SER A 188 -2.93 27.18 5.70
CA SER A 188 -3.82 26.80 6.79
C SER A 188 -4.55 28.03 7.37
N GLY A 189 -5.41 27.82 8.38
CA GLY A 189 -6.24 28.90 8.94
C GLY A 189 -7.28 29.43 7.95
N GLU A 190 -7.39 30.76 7.82
CA GLU A 190 -8.28 31.48 6.89
C GLU A 190 -7.52 32.08 5.68
N ALA A 191 -6.40 31.44 5.29
CA ALA A 191 -5.56 31.88 4.19
C ALA A 191 -6.33 31.98 2.86
N THR A 192 -6.11 33.06 2.11
CA THR A 192 -6.81 33.34 0.82
C THR A 192 -5.83 33.80 -0.27
N GLY A 193 -4.65 33.18 -0.33
CA GLY A 193 -3.62 33.52 -1.31
C GLY A 193 -3.98 33.16 -2.76
N VAL A 194 -3.23 33.71 -3.71
CA VAL A 194 -3.32 33.37 -5.14
C VAL A 194 -1.93 33.00 -5.64
N LEU A 195 -1.78 31.81 -6.21
CA LEU A 195 -0.56 31.36 -6.87
C LEU A 195 -0.81 31.18 -8.37
N GLU A 196 -0.01 31.83 -9.21
CA GLU A 196 -0.16 31.84 -10.67
C GLU A 196 1.15 31.48 -11.38
N GLY A 197 1.16 30.41 -12.19
CA GLY A 197 2.30 30.08 -13.04
C GLY A 197 3.57 29.67 -12.29
N CYS A 198 3.43 29.12 -11.08
CA CYS A 198 4.58 28.70 -10.27
C CYS A 198 4.94 27.23 -10.49
N GLU A 199 6.22 26.93 -10.31
CA GLU A 199 6.77 25.57 -10.33
C GLU A 199 7.07 25.11 -8.89
N ILE A 200 6.64 23.90 -8.54
CA ILE A 200 6.91 23.26 -7.26
C ILE A 200 7.57 21.91 -7.55
N THR A 201 8.77 21.67 -7.03
CA THR A 201 9.50 20.44 -7.32
C THR A 201 10.36 19.91 -6.18
N ALA A 202 10.66 18.60 -6.19
CA ALA A 202 11.56 17.94 -5.23
C ALA A 202 11.15 18.22 -3.76
N THR A 203 9.93 17.81 -3.39
CA THR A 203 9.37 18.02 -2.04
C THR A 203 9.26 16.71 -1.25
N GLY A 204 9.63 16.72 0.04
CA GLY A 204 9.54 15.55 0.94
C GLY A 204 8.15 15.28 1.53
N LYS A 205 7.26 16.26 1.47
CA LYS A 205 5.82 16.15 1.79
C LYS A 205 4.99 16.52 0.56
N PRO A 206 3.64 16.61 0.65
CA PRO A 206 2.86 17.00 -0.50
C PRO A 206 3.31 18.33 -1.10
N GLY A 207 3.38 18.39 -2.44
CA GLY A 207 3.84 19.57 -3.16
C GLY A 207 3.03 20.81 -2.77
N VAL A 208 1.71 20.66 -2.72
CA VAL A 208 0.76 21.65 -2.17
C VAL A 208 -0.10 21.01 -1.09
N ALA A 209 -0.26 21.66 0.05
CA ALA A 209 -1.21 21.29 1.09
C ALA A 209 -2.08 22.48 1.51
N LEU A 210 -3.41 22.33 1.37
CA LEU A 210 -4.41 23.31 1.81
C LEU A 210 -5.28 22.70 2.90
N GLU A 211 -5.14 23.20 4.13
CA GLU A 211 -5.77 22.66 5.34
C GLU A 211 -6.70 23.67 6.02
N ASP A 212 -7.40 23.23 7.07
CA ASP A 212 -8.29 24.03 7.93
C ASP A 212 -9.37 24.79 7.18
N GLY A 213 -9.27 26.11 7.00
CA GLY A 213 -10.21 26.96 6.27
C GLY A 213 -9.55 27.67 5.09
N ALA A 214 -8.40 27.19 4.62
CA ALA A 214 -7.64 27.83 3.56
C ALA A 214 -8.43 27.78 2.23
N ALA A 215 -8.62 28.94 1.60
CA ALA A 215 -9.31 29.10 0.32
C ALA A 215 -8.36 29.63 -0.78
N THR A 216 -7.08 29.27 -0.68
CA THR A 216 -6.04 29.65 -1.64
C THR A 216 -6.40 29.18 -3.05
N THR A 217 -6.22 30.06 -4.03
CA THR A 217 -6.42 29.78 -5.47
C THR A 217 -5.10 29.38 -6.11
N LEU A 218 -5.10 28.25 -6.82
CA LEU A 218 -3.96 27.70 -7.54
C LEU A 218 -4.26 27.74 -9.04
N ARG A 219 -3.42 28.43 -9.82
CA ARG A 219 -3.60 28.60 -11.26
C ARG A 219 -2.31 28.34 -12.03
N GLY A 220 -2.37 27.49 -13.05
CA GLY A 220 -1.21 27.28 -13.93
C GLY A 220 0.00 26.70 -13.20
N LEU A 221 -0.20 25.91 -12.14
CA LEU A 221 0.91 25.36 -11.36
C LEU A 221 1.49 24.12 -12.03
N TYR A 222 2.81 23.98 -11.98
CA TYR A 222 3.50 22.75 -12.34
C TYR A 222 4.12 22.12 -11.10
N VAL A 223 3.50 21.06 -10.60
CA VAL A 223 3.94 20.33 -9.40
C VAL A 223 4.56 19.01 -9.84
N HIS A 224 5.86 18.81 -9.63
CA HIS A 224 6.53 17.58 -10.10
C HIS A 224 7.62 17.04 -9.18
N ARG A 225 7.88 15.73 -9.26
CA ARG A 225 8.90 15.04 -8.44
C ARG A 225 8.65 15.23 -6.95
N THR A 226 7.47 14.85 -6.47
CA THR A 226 7.11 14.90 -5.04
C THR A 226 7.25 13.50 -4.42
N GLU A 227 7.81 13.40 -3.21
CA GLU A 227 7.93 12.10 -2.51
C GLU A 227 6.56 11.56 -2.05
N LYS A 228 5.62 12.44 -1.73
CA LYS A 228 4.23 12.13 -1.35
C LYS A 228 3.24 12.65 -2.39
N ASP A 229 2.04 13.04 -1.95
CA ASP A 229 0.95 13.51 -2.81
C ASP A 229 1.32 14.80 -3.59
N GLY A 230 0.72 15.02 -4.75
CA GLY A 230 0.94 16.25 -5.52
C GLY A 230 0.24 17.45 -4.88
N ILE A 231 -1.10 17.40 -4.86
CA ILE A 231 -1.97 18.42 -4.27
C ILE A 231 -2.88 17.77 -3.22
N ALA A 232 -2.72 18.14 -1.96
CA ALA A 232 -3.53 17.67 -0.85
C ALA A 232 -4.50 18.75 -0.35
N LEU A 233 -5.80 18.43 -0.38
CA LEU A 233 -6.90 19.32 -0.03
C LEU A 233 -7.70 18.74 1.14
N SER A 234 -7.59 19.35 2.32
CA SER A 234 -8.33 19.00 3.53
C SER A 234 -9.06 20.20 4.16
N SER A 235 -9.07 21.33 3.45
CA SER A 235 -9.74 22.57 3.85
C SER A 235 -11.27 22.45 3.91
N GLN A 236 -11.90 23.12 4.87
CA GLN A 236 -13.35 23.32 5.01
C GLN A 236 -13.88 24.43 4.11
N ALA A 237 -13.00 25.18 3.44
CA ALA A 237 -13.37 26.17 2.45
C ALA A 237 -13.49 25.55 1.04
N ARG A 238 -13.67 26.41 0.03
CA ARG A 238 -13.77 26.03 -1.38
C ARG A 238 -12.52 26.49 -2.13
N PRO A 239 -11.40 25.76 -2.07
CA PRO A 239 -10.21 26.10 -2.85
C PRO A 239 -10.46 25.90 -4.35
N VAL A 240 -9.74 26.66 -5.17
CA VAL A 240 -9.83 26.61 -6.64
C VAL A 240 -8.49 26.14 -7.18
N VAL A 241 -8.51 25.11 -8.02
CA VAL A 241 -7.34 24.54 -8.70
C VAL A 241 -7.63 24.54 -10.20
N GLU A 242 -6.90 25.32 -10.97
CA GLU A 242 -7.22 25.57 -12.37
C GLU A 242 -5.96 25.56 -13.24
N ASP A 243 -6.01 24.88 -14.40
CA ASP A 243 -4.90 24.82 -15.36
C ASP A 243 -3.59 24.24 -14.77
N CYS A 244 -3.67 23.36 -13.77
CA CYS A 244 -2.50 22.79 -13.09
C CYS A 244 -2.04 21.46 -13.73
N THR A 245 -0.75 21.17 -13.63
CA THR A 245 -0.18 19.86 -13.98
C THR A 245 0.56 19.28 -12.78
N VAL A 246 0.25 18.03 -12.45
CA VAL A 246 0.85 17.25 -11.38
C VAL A 246 1.54 16.04 -12.01
N GLU A 247 2.86 15.90 -11.86
CA GLU A 247 3.66 14.92 -12.60
C GLU A 247 4.71 14.21 -11.74
N GLU A 248 4.98 12.92 -11.97
CA GLU A 248 6.03 12.17 -11.24
C GLU A 248 5.87 12.23 -9.71
N VAL A 249 4.72 11.75 -9.24
CA VAL A 249 4.29 11.86 -7.84
C VAL A 249 4.40 10.50 -7.14
N GLY A 250 5.04 10.48 -5.96
CA GLY A 250 5.22 9.28 -5.15
C GLY A 250 3.97 8.81 -4.40
N GLY A 251 3.00 9.71 -4.16
CA GLY A 251 1.68 9.43 -3.57
C GLY A 251 0.52 9.62 -4.56
N ASP A 252 -0.61 10.14 -4.09
CA ASP A 252 -1.77 10.47 -4.93
C ASP A 252 -1.56 11.81 -5.67
N GLY A 253 -2.05 11.93 -6.91
CA GLY A 253 -1.89 13.15 -7.71
C GLY A 253 -2.63 14.33 -7.08
N ILE A 254 -3.96 14.21 -6.97
CA ILE A 254 -4.82 15.15 -6.26
C ILE A 254 -5.60 14.36 -5.22
N VAL A 255 -5.50 14.77 -3.95
CA VAL A 255 -6.23 14.12 -2.87
C VAL A 255 -7.14 15.11 -2.16
N VAL A 256 -8.40 14.71 -1.98
CA VAL A 256 -9.45 15.50 -1.32
C VAL A 256 -10.03 14.69 -0.17
N ARG A 257 -9.89 15.20 1.07
CA ARG A 257 -10.29 14.51 2.31
C ARG A 257 -11.15 15.43 3.19
N GLY A 258 -11.64 14.90 4.31
CA GLY A 258 -12.44 15.67 5.26
C GLY A 258 -13.80 16.05 4.69
N SER A 259 -14.12 17.34 4.78
CA SER A 259 -15.34 17.94 4.23
C SER A 259 -15.04 18.98 3.15
N CYS A 260 -13.91 18.83 2.46
CA CYS A 260 -13.46 19.79 1.45
C CYS A 260 -14.38 19.80 0.23
N ASP A 261 -14.57 20.97 -0.38
CA ASP A 261 -15.44 21.16 -1.56
C ASP A 261 -14.71 21.99 -2.63
N PRO A 262 -13.66 21.45 -3.25
CA PRO A 262 -12.84 22.16 -4.21
C PRO A 262 -13.50 22.31 -5.58
N GLN A 263 -13.09 23.34 -6.31
CA GLN A 263 -13.32 23.45 -7.75
C GLN A 263 -12.01 23.14 -8.47
N VAL A 264 -11.96 22.02 -9.19
CA VAL A 264 -10.79 21.59 -9.95
C VAL A 264 -11.14 21.63 -11.43
N ALA A 265 -10.39 22.41 -12.22
CA ALA A 265 -10.66 22.57 -13.64
C ALA A 265 -9.38 22.46 -14.47
N ARG A 266 -9.47 21.81 -15.65
CA ARG A 266 -8.37 21.71 -16.63
C ARG A 266 -7.05 21.28 -16.01
N THR A 267 -7.12 20.32 -15.09
CA THR A 267 -5.96 19.85 -14.31
C THR A 267 -5.56 18.45 -14.77
N ARG A 268 -4.26 18.23 -14.94
CA ARG A 268 -3.70 16.97 -15.41
C ARG A 268 -2.84 16.31 -14.33
N ALA A 269 -3.02 15.00 -14.12
CA ALA A 269 -2.19 14.16 -13.26
C ALA A 269 -1.48 13.11 -14.12
N VAL A 270 -0.14 13.07 -14.10
CA VAL A 270 0.68 12.26 -15.02
C VAL A 270 1.71 11.45 -14.24
N ARG A 271 1.90 10.17 -14.56
CA ARG A 271 2.92 9.30 -13.93
C ARG A 271 2.86 9.36 -12.41
N VAL A 272 1.72 8.94 -11.87
CA VAL A 272 1.40 8.99 -10.43
C VAL A 272 1.47 7.57 -9.85
N LYS A 273 2.17 7.36 -8.74
CA LYS A 273 2.24 6.05 -8.08
C LYS A 273 0.94 5.67 -7.36
N GLY A 274 0.28 6.65 -6.73
CA GLY A 274 -1.04 6.49 -6.11
C GLY A 274 -2.18 6.62 -7.12
N ALA A 275 -3.33 7.09 -6.64
CA ALA A 275 -4.45 7.42 -7.51
C ALA A 275 -4.25 8.80 -8.15
N GLY A 276 -4.70 8.97 -9.40
CA GLY A 276 -4.64 10.26 -10.09
C GLY A 276 -5.46 11.33 -9.35
N VAL A 277 -6.71 10.98 -9.05
CA VAL A 277 -7.60 11.75 -8.17
C VAL A 277 -8.17 10.82 -7.09
N HIS A 278 -7.95 11.16 -5.83
CA HIS A 278 -8.46 10.42 -4.68
C HIS A 278 -9.38 11.28 -3.84
N VAL A 279 -10.65 10.85 -3.71
CA VAL A 279 -11.65 11.51 -2.89
C VAL A 279 -12.15 10.55 -1.82
N THR A 280 -12.14 10.97 -0.55
CA THR A 280 -12.54 10.09 0.56
C THR A 280 -13.29 10.85 1.66
N GLU A 281 -13.73 10.11 2.68
CA GLU A 281 -14.47 10.61 3.85
C GLU A 281 -15.79 11.30 3.46
N ARG A 282 -15.96 12.60 3.71
CA ARG A 282 -17.17 13.36 3.34
C ARG A 282 -16.85 14.47 2.34
N ALA A 283 -15.75 14.31 1.61
CA ALA A 283 -15.31 15.29 0.64
C ALA A 283 -16.33 15.43 -0.49
N ARG A 284 -16.40 16.64 -0.99
CA ARG A 284 -17.18 17.04 -2.15
C ARG A 284 -16.23 17.53 -3.23
N GLY A 285 -16.77 18.12 -4.28
CA GLY A 285 -15.99 18.84 -5.28
C GLY A 285 -16.53 18.64 -6.68
N VAL A 286 -16.15 19.58 -7.55
CA VAL A 286 -16.46 19.54 -8.97
C VAL A 286 -15.15 19.53 -9.74
N PHE A 287 -14.99 18.52 -10.59
CA PHE A 287 -13.83 18.30 -11.45
C PHE A 287 -14.27 18.51 -12.89
N THR A 288 -13.66 19.46 -13.60
CA THR A 288 -14.06 19.82 -14.98
C THR A 288 -12.87 19.71 -15.93
N ASP A 289 -13.01 18.98 -17.04
CA ASP A 289 -11.98 18.80 -18.06
C ASP A 289 -10.64 18.32 -17.47
N CYS A 290 -10.69 17.37 -16.53
CA CYS A 290 -9.51 16.81 -15.88
C CYS A 290 -8.95 15.61 -16.66
N GLU A 291 -7.64 15.42 -16.60
CA GLU A 291 -6.95 14.32 -17.29
C GLU A 291 -6.04 13.55 -16.33
N VAL A 292 -6.06 12.22 -16.44
CA VAL A 292 -5.16 11.33 -15.69
C VAL A 292 -4.45 10.43 -16.69
N GLU A 293 -3.12 10.41 -16.63
CA GLU A 293 -2.27 9.62 -17.52
C GLU A 293 -1.24 8.80 -16.74
N GLU A 294 -1.13 7.51 -17.07
CA GLU A 294 -0.10 6.60 -16.53
C GLU A 294 -0.08 6.53 -14.99
N SER A 295 -1.23 6.31 -14.33
CA SER A 295 -1.27 6.06 -12.88
C SER A 295 -1.02 4.58 -12.54
N GLU A 296 -0.15 4.28 -11.58
CA GLU A 296 0.02 2.90 -11.06
C GLU A 296 -1.20 2.49 -10.21
N GLY A 297 -1.78 3.44 -9.47
CA GLY A 297 -3.09 3.33 -8.81
C GLY A 297 -4.27 3.67 -9.73
N ASP A 298 -5.46 3.71 -9.15
CA ASP A 298 -6.71 4.04 -9.87
C ASP A 298 -6.68 5.48 -10.38
N ALA A 299 -7.07 5.71 -11.63
CA ALA A 299 -7.11 7.07 -12.17
C ALA A 299 -8.02 7.98 -11.36
N VAL A 300 -9.18 7.45 -10.94
CA VAL A 300 -10.03 8.08 -9.93
C VAL A 300 -10.44 7.05 -8.89
N ARG A 301 -10.15 7.35 -7.63
CA ARG A 301 -10.60 6.57 -6.46
C ARG A 301 -11.56 7.41 -5.64
N SER A 302 -12.78 6.91 -5.45
CA SER A 302 -13.78 7.53 -4.59
C SER A 302 -14.25 6.54 -3.52
N GLY A 303 -14.16 6.92 -2.24
CA GLY A 303 -14.57 6.11 -1.10
C GLY A 303 -15.27 6.93 -0.01
N GLY A 304 -15.55 6.31 1.14
CA GLY A 304 -16.30 6.95 2.22
C GLY A 304 -17.74 7.27 1.84
N ARG A 305 -18.16 8.48 2.19
CA ARG A 305 -19.43 9.13 1.83
C ARG A 305 -19.16 10.36 0.96
N ALA A 306 -18.14 10.29 0.12
CA ALA A 306 -17.80 11.37 -0.80
C ALA A 306 -18.94 11.65 -1.78
N SER A 307 -19.10 12.91 -2.18
CA SER A 307 -20.11 13.35 -3.14
C SER A 307 -19.53 14.31 -4.17
N THR A 308 -19.21 13.81 -5.36
CA THR A 308 -18.44 14.54 -6.37
C THR A 308 -19.06 14.47 -7.75
N ALA A 309 -18.73 15.46 -8.58
CA ALA A 309 -19.12 15.51 -9.98
C ALA A 309 -17.88 15.69 -10.87
N PHE A 310 -17.77 14.87 -11.90
CA PHE A 310 -16.74 14.93 -12.94
C PHE A 310 -17.40 15.27 -14.27
N LEU A 311 -17.05 16.42 -14.85
CA LEU A 311 -17.56 16.92 -16.13
C LEU A 311 -16.42 16.92 -17.14
N GLY A 312 -16.36 15.92 -18.01
CA GLY A 312 -15.22 15.75 -18.93
C GLY A 312 -13.99 15.20 -18.21
N LEU A 313 -13.93 13.88 -18.04
CA LEU A 313 -12.73 13.18 -17.54
C LEU A 313 -12.04 12.43 -18.68
N ARG A 314 -10.72 12.56 -18.81
CA ARG A 314 -9.90 11.70 -19.67
C ARG A 314 -8.96 10.86 -18.82
N VAL A 315 -8.93 9.55 -19.08
CA VAL A 315 -8.01 8.60 -18.47
C VAL A 315 -7.29 7.85 -19.58
N LYS A 316 -5.96 7.85 -19.54
CA LYS A 316 -5.12 7.12 -20.49
C LYS A 316 -4.01 6.35 -19.79
N GLY A 317 -3.98 5.04 -19.97
CA GLY A 317 -2.98 4.21 -19.30
C GLY A 317 -3.30 4.00 -17.82
N GLY A 318 -2.60 3.08 -17.16
CA GLY A 318 -2.79 2.81 -15.74
C GLY A 318 -4.11 2.09 -15.41
N ARG A 319 -4.60 2.22 -14.18
CA ARG A 319 -5.90 1.65 -13.77
C ARG A 319 -7.04 2.64 -14.00
N GLY A 320 -8.25 2.13 -14.23
CA GLY A 320 -9.44 2.93 -14.48
C GLY A 320 -10.03 3.59 -13.22
N LEU A 321 -11.36 3.57 -13.10
CA LEU A 321 -12.08 4.16 -11.96
C LEU A 321 -12.37 3.10 -10.89
N LEU A 322 -12.20 3.46 -9.61
CA LEU A 322 -12.67 2.68 -8.46
C LEU A 322 -13.65 3.51 -7.62
N LEU A 323 -14.92 3.10 -7.62
CA LEU A 323 -16.01 3.72 -6.87
C LEU A 323 -16.47 2.75 -5.77
N ALA A 324 -16.14 3.08 -4.54
CA ALA A 324 -16.30 2.20 -3.38
C ALA A 324 -17.20 2.81 -2.29
N GLU A 325 -17.55 1.95 -1.33
CA GLU A 325 -18.27 2.30 -0.10
C GLU A 325 -19.62 3.00 -0.37
N ASP A 326 -19.95 4.08 0.33
CA ASP A 326 -21.21 4.83 0.19
C ASP A 326 -21.03 6.08 -0.69
N SER A 327 -20.02 6.09 -1.58
CA SER A 327 -19.74 7.27 -2.40
C SER A 327 -20.80 7.50 -3.48
N VAL A 328 -21.11 8.77 -3.72
CA VAL A 328 -22.07 9.23 -4.73
C VAL A 328 -21.33 10.07 -5.74
N VAL A 329 -21.00 9.48 -6.88
CA VAL A 329 -20.20 10.14 -7.92
C VAL A 329 -21.00 10.25 -9.20
N GLU A 330 -21.03 11.45 -9.75
CA GLU A 330 -21.61 11.73 -11.07
C GLU A 330 -20.49 11.94 -12.09
N PHE A 331 -20.54 11.23 -13.21
CA PHE A 331 -19.68 11.46 -14.37
C PHE A 331 -20.53 11.88 -15.57
N ASP A 332 -20.24 13.03 -16.15
CA ASP A 332 -20.85 13.52 -17.40
C ASP A 332 -19.77 13.73 -18.45
N ARG A 333 -19.76 12.85 -19.45
CA ARG A 333 -18.81 12.78 -20.57
C ARG A 333 -17.37 12.48 -20.15
N GLY A 334 -16.72 11.62 -20.91
CA GLY A 334 -15.32 11.27 -20.66
C GLY A 334 -14.84 10.07 -21.46
N GLU A 335 -13.54 9.84 -21.40
CA GLU A 335 -12.82 8.81 -22.14
C GLU A 335 -11.92 8.05 -21.16
N ILE A 336 -12.00 6.72 -21.16
CA ILE A 336 -11.12 5.83 -20.39
C ILE A 336 -10.50 4.86 -21.39
N GLY A 337 -9.18 4.89 -21.52
CA GLY A 337 -8.45 4.13 -22.53
C GLY A 337 -7.18 3.48 -21.99
N GLU A 338 -6.76 2.40 -22.65
CA GLU A 338 -5.45 1.76 -22.46
C GLU A 338 -5.20 1.27 -21.01
N THR A 339 -6.23 0.76 -20.33
CA THR A 339 -6.13 0.41 -18.90
C THR A 339 -5.44 -0.94 -18.67
N SER A 340 -4.56 -1.00 -17.66
CA SER A 340 -3.88 -2.21 -17.19
C SER A 340 -4.79 -3.18 -16.43
N GLY A 341 -5.97 -2.72 -16.01
CA GLY A 341 -7.01 -3.52 -15.35
C GLY A 341 -8.40 -3.24 -15.90
N HIS A 342 -9.38 -3.16 -14.99
CA HIS A 342 -10.76 -2.79 -15.31
C HIS A 342 -10.86 -1.30 -15.67
N GLY A 343 -11.79 -0.96 -16.58
CA GLY A 343 -12.07 0.43 -16.94
C GLY A 343 -12.84 1.16 -15.83
N ILE A 344 -13.91 0.55 -15.34
CA ILE A 344 -14.74 1.09 -14.25
C ILE A 344 -15.04 -0.04 -13.28
N VAL A 345 -14.81 0.20 -11.98
CA VAL A 345 -15.13 -0.73 -10.90
C VAL A 345 -16.03 -0.03 -9.90
N ILE A 346 -17.18 -0.64 -9.60
CA ILE A 346 -18.14 -0.14 -8.63
C ILE A 346 -18.37 -1.24 -7.59
N THR A 347 -17.85 -1.06 -6.39
CA THR A 347 -18.00 -2.01 -5.27
C THR A 347 -19.04 -1.57 -4.24
N GLY A 348 -19.48 -0.32 -4.30
CA GLY A 348 -20.50 0.25 -3.43
C GLY A 348 -21.10 1.54 -3.98
N GLY A 349 -22.11 2.05 -3.27
CA GLY A 349 -22.70 3.35 -3.57
C GLY A 349 -23.69 3.31 -4.73
N ALA A 350 -24.05 4.51 -5.20
CA ALA A 350 -25.01 4.68 -6.29
C ALA A 350 -24.52 5.69 -7.33
N PRO A 351 -23.42 5.40 -8.06
CA PRO A 351 -22.87 6.34 -9.02
C PRO A 351 -23.74 6.43 -10.28
N PHE A 352 -23.73 7.61 -10.89
CA PHE A 352 -24.39 7.88 -12.17
C PHE A 352 -23.36 8.30 -13.21
N LEU A 353 -23.20 7.49 -14.25
CA LEU A 353 -22.26 7.76 -15.33
C LEU A 353 -23.02 7.96 -16.63
N ARG A 354 -22.72 9.04 -17.34
CA ARG A 354 -23.37 9.41 -18.59
C ARG A 354 -22.37 9.77 -19.66
N GLY A 355 -22.56 9.21 -20.87
CA GLY A 355 -21.81 9.61 -22.06
C GLY A 355 -20.31 9.29 -22.00
N MET A 356 -19.91 8.25 -21.25
CA MET A 356 -18.51 7.83 -21.15
C MET A 356 -18.15 6.84 -22.26
N THR A 357 -16.92 6.95 -22.76
CA THR A 357 -16.31 5.98 -23.66
C THR A 357 -15.24 5.20 -22.91
N VAL A 358 -15.31 3.87 -22.91
CA VAL A 358 -14.33 2.97 -22.30
C VAL A 358 -13.77 2.06 -23.38
N ALA A 359 -12.46 2.08 -23.58
CA ALA A 359 -11.80 1.30 -24.62
C ALA A 359 -10.49 0.68 -24.11
N ASP A 360 -10.02 -0.39 -24.76
CA ASP A 360 -8.69 -0.96 -24.51
C ASP A 360 -8.44 -1.38 -23.07
N THR A 361 -9.37 -2.11 -22.46
CA THR A 361 -9.24 -2.55 -21.07
C THR A 361 -8.64 -3.95 -20.97
N SER A 362 -7.62 -4.13 -20.12
CA SER A 362 -7.02 -5.43 -19.85
C SER A 362 -7.93 -6.36 -19.01
N GLY A 363 -8.93 -5.81 -18.33
CA GLY A 363 -10.01 -6.55 -17.66
C GLY A 363 -11.39 -6.30 -18.27
N HIS A 364 -12.41 -6.22 -17.40
CA HIS A 364 -13.76 -5.76 -17.74
C HIS A 364 -13.81 -4.27 -18.09
N GLY A 365 -14.70 -3.88 -19.01
CA GLY A 365 -14.95 -2.47 -19.30
C GLY A 365 -15.63 -1.76 -18.12
N ALA A 366 -16.70 -2.35 -17.60
CA ALA A 366 -17.34 -1.97 -16.35
C ALA A 366 -17.63 -3.21 -15.49
N LEU A 367 -17.29 -3.15 -14.20
CA LEU A 367 -17.49 -4.21 -13.22
C LEU A 367 -18.28 -3.66 -12.03
N LEU A 368 -19.41 -4.28 -11.71
CA LEU A 368 -20.23 -3.97 -10.55
C LEU A 368 -20.27 -5.17 -9.61
N GLU A 369 -19.91 -4.97 -8.34
CA GLU A 369 -19.80 -6.04 -7.33
C GLU A 369 -20.37 -5.58 -5.97
N GLY A 370 -20.60 -6.55 -5.08
CA GLY A 370 -21.16 -6.32 -3.74
C GLY A 370 -22.52 -5.60 -3.76
N SER A 371 -22.66 -4.56 -2.94
CA SER A 371 -23.92 -3.82 -2.76
C SER A 371 -24.14 -2.67 -3.75
N ALA A 372 -23.30 -2.57 -4.78
CA ALA A 372 -23.29 -1.47 -5.75
C ALA A 372 -24.62 -1.31 -6.51
N ARG A 373 -25.01 -0.06 -6.76
CA ARG A 373 -26.16 0.31 -7.60
C ARG A 373 -25.74 1.32 -8.67
N GLY A 374 -25.20 0.84 -9.78
CA GLY A 374 -24.73 1.72 -10.86
C GLY A 374 -25.82 2.06 -11.87
N ARG A 375 -25.93 3.35 -12.22
CA ARG A 375 -26.72 3.80 -13.38
C ARG A 375 -25.79 4.31 -14.47
N LEU A 376 -25.86 3.69 -15.64
CA LEU A 376 -25.01 3.93 -16.79
C LEU A 376 -25.87 4.34 -18.01
N GLU A 377 -25.69 5.55 -18.53
CA GLU A 377 -26.50 6.10 -19.63
C GLU A 377 -25.64 6.54 -20.81
N GLY A 378 -25.94 6.08 -22.02
CA GLY A 378 -25.24 6.49 -23.24
C GLY A 378 -23.76 6.11 -23.27
N MET A 379 -23.41 4.96 -22.69
CA MET A 379 -22.04 4.46 -22.63
C MET A 379 -21.58 3.89 -23.97
N THR A 380 -20.30 4.04 -24.30
CA THR A 380 -19.64 3.29 -25.38
C THR A 380 -18.52 2.45 -24.79
N ILE A 381 -18.58 1.13 -24.90
CA ILE A 381 -17.58 0.22 -24.32
C ILE A 381 -17.07 -0.73 -25.39
N GLU A 382 -15.78 -0.65 -25.70
CA GLU A 382 -15.17 -1.36 -26.83
C GLU A 382 -13.88 -2.09 -26.41
N ARG A 383 -13.60 -3.24 -27.02
CA ARG A 383 -12.30 -3.94 -26.91
C ARG A 383 -11.88 -4.26 -25.47
N ALA A 384 -12.82 -4.80 -24.68
CA ALA A 384 -12.53 -5.31 -23.34
C ALA A 384 -11.97 -6.74 -23.40
N ARG A 385 -10.86 -7.01 -22.70
CA ARG A 385 -10.24 -8.34 -22.66
C ARG A 385 -11.06 -9.40 -21.93
N ASN A 386 -11.98 -9.01 -21.05
CA ASN A 386 -12.94 -9.91 -20.41
C ASN A 386 -14.37 -9.60 -20.94
N ALA A 387 -15.39 -9.58 -20.06
CA ALA A 387 -16.71 -9.07 -20.42
C ALA A 387 -16.73 -7.53 -20.47
N SER A 388 -17.41 -6.93 -21.45
CA SER A 388 -17.49 -5.47 -21.56
C SER A 388 -18.22 -4.86 -20.37
N VAL A 389 -19.32 -5.47 -19.92
CA VAL A 389 -19.99 -5.14 -18.66
C VAL A 389 -20.20 -6.41 -17.84
N ALA A 390 -19.83 -6.39 -16.55
CA ALA A 390 -20.01 -7.49 -15.62
C ALA A 390 -20.71 -7.02 -14.34
N VAL A 391 -21.69 -7.80 -13.87
CA VAL A 391 -22.40 -7.59 -12.60
C VAL A 391 -22.29 -8.87 -11.78
N ARG A 392 -21.82 -8.80 -10.53
CA ARG A 392 -21.65 -9.96 -9.64
C ARG A 392 -22.01 -9.61 -8.20
N GLU A 393 -22.11 -10.63 -7.34
CA GLU A 393 -22.17 -10.49 -5.88
C GLU A 393 -23.31 -9.60 -5.34
N GLY A 394 -24.48 -9.61 -5.99
CA GLY A 394 -25.62 -8.79 -5.58
C GLY A 394 -25.69 -7.39 -6.20
N GLY A 395 -24.72 -7.05 -7.06
CA GLY A 395 -24.67 -5.77 -7.75
C GLY A 395 -25.91 -5.53 -8.61
N ARG A 396 -26.33 -4.26 -8.71
CA ARG A 396 -27.48 -3.84 -9.52
C ARG A 396 -27.06 -2.82 -10.57
N LEU A 397 -27.36 -3.14 -11.82
CA LEU A 397 -27.04 -2.30 -12.96
C LEU A 397 -28.30 -1.82 -13.67
N GLU A 398 -28.40 -0.51 -13.88
CA GLU A 398 -29.29 0.09 -14.86
C GLU A 398 -28.46 0.62 -16.03
N LEU A 399 -28.62 0.02 -17.21
CA LEU A 399 -27.89 0.36 -18.42
C LEU A 399 -28.85 0.82 -19.52
N GLU A 400 -28.74 2.08 -19.94
CA GLU A 400 -29.61 2.68 -20.94
C GLU A 400 -28.80 3.25 -22.12
N GLY A 401 -29.18 2.94 -23.35
CA GLY A 401 -28.60 3.55 -24.55
C GLY A 401 -27.14 3.22 -24.80
N ALA A 402 -26.64 2.08 -24.31
CA ALA A 402 -25.23 1.72 -24.40
C ALA A 402 -24.87 1.03 -25.74
N ARG A 403 -23.68 1.34 -26.27
CA ARG A 403 -23.06 0.62 -27.38
C ARG A 403 -21.89 -0.19 -26.86
N ILE A 404 -21.94 -1.50 -27.06
CA ILE A 404 -20.95 -2.45 -26.56
C ILE A 404 -20.41 -3.24 -27.73
N SER A 405 -19.10 -3.24 -27.91
CA SER A 405 -18.44 -4.00 -28.97
C SER A 405 -17.20 -4.75 -28.48
N GLU A 406 -16.87 -5.85 -29.16
CA GLU A 406 -15.57 -6.53 -29.05
C GLU A 406 -15.18 -6.99 -27.63
N GLY A 407 -16.14 -7.42 -26.82
CA GLY A 407 -15.90 -8.10 -25.54
C GLY A 407 -15.48 -9.56 -25.73
N ARG A 408 -14.42 -10.02 -25.05
CA ARG A 408 -13.89 -11.38 -25.21
C ARG A 408 -14.76 -12.46 -24.57
N ASP A 409 -15.20 -12.25 -23.33
CA ASP A 409 -15.97 -13.27 -22.57
C ASP A 409 -17.48 -13.16 -22.81
N ALA A 410 -17.98 -11.93 -22.78
CA ALA A 410 -19.36 -11.59 -23.09
C ALA A 410 -19.50 -10.08 -23.37
N GLY A 411 -20.56 -9.67 -24.06
CA GLY A 411 -20.94 -8.25 -24.10
C GLY A 411 -21.39 -7.80 -22.70
N VAL A 412 -22.43 -8.45 -22.17
CA VAL A 412 -22.90 -8.23 -20.79
C VAL A 412 -22.98 -9.56 -20.04
N ALA A 413 -22.29 -9.66 -18.91
CA ALA A 413 -22.27 -10.82 -18.03
C ALA A 413 -22.95 -10.51 -16.68
N VAL A 414 -24.06 -11.18 -16.39
CA VAL A 414 -24.72 -11.13 -15.08
C VAL A 414 -24.38 -12.42 -14.34
N GLY A 415 -23.51 -12.29 -13.34
CA GLY A 415 -23.09 -13.34 -12.43
C GLY A 415 -24.13 -13.60 -11.33
N PRO A 416 -23.88 -14.60 -10.45
CA PRO A 416 -24.79 -15.00 -9.38
C PRO A 416 -25.25 -13.81 -8.52
N ASP A 417 -26.53 -13.83 -8.14
CA ASP A 417 -27.23 -12.81 -7.35
C ASP A 417 -27.26 -11.39 -7.97
N GLY A 418 -26.66 -11.19 -9.14
CA GLY A 418 -26.66 -9.91 -9.86
C GLY A 418 -28.01 -9.59 -10.50
N GLU A 419 -28.33 -8.30 -10.56
CA GLU A 419 -29.49 -7.78 -11.28
C GLU A 419 -29.05 -6.78 -12.35
N ALA A 420 -29.53 -6.96 -13.59
CA ALA A 420 -29.28 -6.01 -14.67
C ALA A 420 -30.57 -5.64 -15.42
N ASP A 421 -30.80 -4.34 -15.62
CA ASP A 421 -31.83 -3.78 -16.49
C ASP A 421 -31.15 -3.10 -17.68
N LEU A 422 -31.37 -3.64 -18.88
CA LEU A 422 -30.77 -3.18 -20.13
C LEU A 422 -31.87 -2.63 -21.03
N ARG A 423 -31.74 -1.36 -21.44
CA ARG A 423 -32.73 -0.68 -22.27
C ARG A 423 -32.08 0.05 -23.43
N ASP A 424 -32.61 -0.14 -24.63
CA ASP A 424 -32.17 0.58 -25.83
C ASP A 424 -30.66 0.40 -26.12
N CYS A 425 -30.10 -0.77 -25.80
CA CYS A 425 -28.68 -1.06 -25.98
C CYS A 425 -28.39 -1.75 -27.33
N GLU A 426 -27.15 -1.59 -27.81
CA GLU A 426 -26.60 -2.33 -28.96
C GLU A 426 -25.34 -3.08 -28.53
N ILE A 427 -25.35 -4.40 -28.70
CA ILE A 427 -24.24 -5.29 -28.38
C ILE A 427 -23.82 -5.98 -29.67
N SER A 428 -22.54 -5.85 -30.06
CA SER A 428 -22.02 -6.40 -31.31
C SER A 428 -20.65 -7.05 -31.17
N SER A 429 -20.35 -8.02 -32.03
CA SER A 429 -18.99 -8.54 -32.23
C SER A 429 -18.30 -9.12 -30.98
N SER A 430 -19.07 -9.62 -30.02
CA SER A 430 -18.52 -10.30 -28.84
C SER A 430 -17.90 -11.64 -29.24
N ALA A 431 -16.70 -11.96 -28.74
CA ALA A 431 -16.08 -13.26 -28.97
C ALA A 431 -16.73 -14.38 -28.14
N GLY A 432 -17.34 -14.01 -27.01
CA GLY A 432 -18.18 -14.88 -26.20
C GLY A 432 -19.67 -14.74 -26.52
N ASP A 433 -20.51 -14.88 -25.50
CA ASP A 433 -21.97 -14.67 -25.64
C ASP A 433 -22.31 -13.17 -25.61
N GLY A 434 -23.30 -12.71 -26.37
CA GLY A 434 -23.68 -11.29 -26.35
C GLY A 434 -24.17 -10.85 -24.96
N ILE A 435 -25.17 -11.54 -24.43
CA ILE A 435 -25.64 -11.40 -23.04
C ILE A 435 -25.58 -12.78 -22.37
N SER A 436 -24.94 -12.89 -21.22
CA SER A 436 -24.85 -14.12 -20.42
C SER A 436 -25.43 -13.89 -19.03
N VAL A 437 -26.46 -14.65 -18.66
CA VAL A 437 -27.10 -14.60 -17.34
C VAL A 437 -26.86 -15.92 -16.61
N ARG A 438 -26.22 -15.88 -15.44
CA ARG A 438 -25.83 -17.05 -14.64
C ARG A 438 -26.93 -17.43 -13.64
N GLY A 439 -26.79 -18.60 -13.01
CA GLY A 439 -27.77 -19.08 -12.02
C GLY A 439 -27.92 -18.15 -10.82
N GLY A 440 -29.15 -17.99 -10.32
CA GLY A 440 -29.47 -17.11 -9.18
C GLY A 440 -29.59 -15.62 -9.56
N SER A 441 -29.30 -15.25 -10.80
CA SER A 441 -29.30 -13.85 -11.26
C SER A 441 -30.52 -13.49 -12.11
N ARG A 442 -30.75 -12.18 -12.28
CA ARG A 442 -31.89 -11.65 -13.03
C ARG A 442 -31.47 -10.62 -14.07
N ALA A 443 -31.98 -10.76 -15.29
CA ALA A 443 -31.84 -9.75 -16.34
C ALA A 443 -33.19 -9.31 -16.91
N THR A 444 -33.41 -8.01 -17.04
CA THR A 444 -34.50 -7.43 -17.84
C THR A 444 -33.87 -6.76 -19.06
N VAL A 445 -34.29 -7.15 -20.25
CA VAL A 445 -33.73 -6.67 -21.52
C VAL A 445 -34.87 -6.15 -22.39
N LEU A 446 -34.84 -4.87 -22.73
CA LEU A 446 -35.89 -4.19 -23.46
C LEU A 446 -35.34 -3.38 -24.63
N ARG A 447 -35.86 -3.60 -25.84
CA ARG A 447 -35.45 -2.87 -27.06
C ARG A 447 -33.94 -2.93 -27.32
N THR A 448 -33.32 -4.07 -27.04
CA THR A 448 -31.87 -4.26 -27.19
C THR A 448 -31.56 -5.08 -28.45
N ARG A 449 -30.51 -4.70 -29.16
CA ARG A 449 -29.99 -5.41 -30.33
C ARG A 449 -28.73 -6.18 -29.96
N VAL A 450 -28.68 -7.46 -30.31
CA VAL A 450 -27.50 -8.32 -30.09
C VAL A 450 -27.11 -8.98 -31.40
N ARG A 451 -25.92 -8.65 -31.93
CA ARG A 451 -25.54 -9.09 -33.28
C ARG A 451 -24.08 -9.52 -33.45
N GLU A 452 -23.85 -10.31 -34.50
CA GLU A 452 -22.50 -10.60 -35.02
C GLU A 452 -21.55 -11.22 -33.97
N GLY A 453 -22.09 -11.89 -32.94
CA GLY A 453 -21.30 -12.58 -31.92
C GLY A 453 -20.73 -13.91 -32.41
N ARG A 454 -19.59 -14.33 -31.83
CA ARG A 454 -18.96 -15.63 -32.15
C ARG A 454 -19.58 -16.82 -31.41
N ARG A 455 -20.37 -16.59 -30.36
CA ARG A 455 -21.16 -17.63 -29.67
C ARG A 455 -22.65 -17.33 -29.76
N ASN A 456 -23.39 -17.46 -28.65
CA ASN A 456 -24.83 -17.23 -28.63
C ASN A 456 -25.12 -15.73 -28.52
N GLY A 457 -26.25 -15.29 -29.04
CA GLY A 457 -26.70 -13.91 -28.80
C GLY A 457 -27.02 -13.70 -27.32
N VAL A 458 -27.90 -14.54 -26.75
CA VAL A 458 -28.26 -14.53 -25.34
C VAL A 458 -28.14 -15.93 -24.77
N LEU A 459 -27.42 -16.09 -23.66
CA LEU A 459 -27.30 -17.32 -22.88
C LEU A 459 -27.97 -17.14 -21.51
N LEU A 460 -28.93 -18.00 -21.21
CA LEU A 460 -29.55 -18.11 -19.89
C LEU A 460 -29.16 -19.46 -19.27
N ALA A 461 -28.27 -19.44 -18.27
CA ALA A 461 -27.80 -20.64 -17.59
C ALA A 461 -28.87 -21.27 -16.68
N ALA A 462 -28.59 -22.45 -16.13
CA ALA A 462 -29.47 -23.08 -15.14
C ALA A 462 -29.70 -22.15 -13.94
N GLY A 463 -30.96 -21.94 -13.57
CA GLY A 463 -31.34 -21.07 -12.44
C GLY A 463 -31.37 -19.58 -12.76
N ALA A 464 -31.13 -19.16 -14.01
CA ALA A 464 -31.20 -17.76 -14.42
C ALA A 464 -32.65 -17.31 -14.67
N ARG A 465 -32.99 -16.07 -14.29
CA ARG A 465 -34.28 -15.44 -14.61
C ARG A 465 -34.09 -14.33 -15.62
N ALA A 466 -34.93 -14.29 -16.66
CA ALA A 466 -34.82 -13.23 -17.65
C ALA A 466 -36.14 -12.82 -18.29
N THR A 467 -36.25 -11.54 -18.65
CA THR A 467 -37.33 -11.01 -19.48
C THR A 467 -36.73 -10.30 -20.68
N LEU A 468 -36.96 -10.82 -21.88
CA LEU A 468 -36.56 -10.23 -23.15
C LEU A 468 -37.79 -9.70 -23.86
N ARG A 469 -37.83 -8.39 -24.10
CA ARG A 469 -38.96 -7.70 -24.73
C ARG A 469 -38.51 -6.83 -25.88
N ARG A 470 -39.11 -7.03 -27.06
CA ARG A 470 -38.82 -6.22 -28.26
C ARG A 470 -37.33 -6.22 -28.62
N CYS A 471 -36.65 -7.35 -28.42
CA CYS A 471 -35.23 -7.49 -28.70
C CYS A 471 -35.01 -8.03 -30.13
N GLU A 472 -33.91 -7.63 -30.75
CA GLU A 472 -33.46 -8.16 -32.05
C GLU A 472 -32.14 -8.90 -31.86
N VAL A 473 -32.11 -10.20 -32.16
CA VAL A 473 -30.91 -11.03 -32.00
C VAL A 473 -30.57 -11.72 -33.32
N PHE A 474 -29.46 -11.33 -33.95
CA PHE A 474 -29.16 -11.78 -35.31
C PHE A 474 -27.69 -11.90 -35.69
N GLY A 475 -27.39 -12.77 -36.67
CA GLY A 475 -26.04 -12.91 -37.21
C GLY A 475 -25.02 -13.51 -36.23
N ASN A 476 -25.46 -14.16 -35.15
CA ASN A 476 -24.56 -14.80 -34.19
C ASN A 476 -24.18 -16.21 -34.69
N ARG A 477 -22.94 -16.67 -34.45
CA ARG A 477 -22.46 -17.96 -34.98
C ARG A 477 -23.08 -19.20 -34.31
N ALA A 478 -23.60 -19.09 -33.08
CA ALA A 478 -24.30 -20.17 -32.39
C ALA A 478 -25.83 -19.94 -32.36
N ASP A 479 -26.49 -20.20 -31.23
CA ASP A 479 -27.93 -19.98 -31.08
C ASP A 479 -28.23 -18.48 -30.84
N GLY A 480 -29.36 -17.99 -31.34
CA GLY A 480 -29.81 -16.62 -31.06
C GLY A 480 -30.06 -16.43 -29.56
N VAL A 481 -31.02 -17.18 -29.01
CA VAL A 481 -31.30 -17.24 -27.57
C VAL A 481 -31.23 -18.70 -27.11
N LEU A 482 -30.30 -18.99 -26.20
CA LEU A 482 -30.12 -20.31 -25.59
C LEU A 482 -30.60 -20.29 -24.13
N VAL A 483 -31.60 -21.12 -23.83
CA VAL A 483 -32.22 -21.25 -22.52
C VAL A 483 -31.88 -22.62 -21.92
N HIS A 484 -31.14 -22.59 -20.81
CA HIS A 484 -30.83 -23.75 -19.96
C HIS A 484 -31.46 -23.63 -18.56
N SER A 485 -32.31 -22.62 -18.35
CA SER A 485 -32.99 -22.39 -17.07
C SER A 485 -34.34 -23.07 -16.98
N THR A 486 -34.70 -23.51 -15.78
CA THR A 486 -36.05 -23.93 -15.42
C THR A 486 -36.88 -22.82 -14.77
N GLU A 487 -36.25 -21.69 -14.45
CA GLU A 487 -36.89 -20.53 -13.81
C GLU A 487 -37.71 -19.69 -14.81
N GLU A 488 -38.30 -18.60 -14.33
CA GLU A 488 -39.05 -17.64 -15.13
C GLU A 488 -38.18 -17.02 -16.25
N VAL A 489 -38.52 -17.37 -17.50
CA VAL A 489 -37.92 -16.82 -18.71
C VAL A 489 -39.04 -16.36 -19.63
N VAL A 490 -39.08 -15.07 -19.92
CA VAL A 490 -40.10 -14.48 -20.81
C VAL A 490 -39.40 -13.95 -22.07
N VAL A 491 -39.84 -14.40 -23.23
CA VAL A 491 -39.41 -13.90 -24.54
C VAL A 491 -40.65 -13.39 -25.27
N GLU A 492 -40.78 -12.07 -25.39
CA GLU A 492 -41.99 -11.40 -25.89
C GLU A 492 -41.63 -10.36 -26.97
N ASP A 493 -42.37 -10.33 -28.08
CA ASP A 493 -42.14 -9.39 -29.20
C ASP A 493 -40.70 -9.45 -29.78
N CYS A 494 -40.02 -10.58 -29.69
CA CYS A 494 -38.60 -10.69 -30.08
C CYS A 494 -38.42 -11.15 -31.54
N THR A 495 -37.37 -10.65 -32.20
CA THR A 495 -36.95 -11.10 -33.54
C THR A 495 -35.60 -11.81 -33.45
N VAL A 496 -35.54 -13.09 -33.83
CA VAL A 496 -34.33 -13.92 -33.84
C VAL A 496 -34.05 -14.42 -35.26
N ARG A 497 -33.03 -13.88 -35.93
CA ARG A 497 -32.81 -14.19 -37.36
C ARG A 497 -31.36 -14.39 -37.74
N ASP A 498 -31.12 -15.14 -38.82
CA ASP A 498 -29.81 -15.29 -39.46
C ASP A 498 -28.70 -15.76 -38.49
N ASN A 499 -29.05 -16.54 -37.44
CA ASN A 499 -28.08 -17.12 -36.51
C ASN A 499 -27.59 -18.50 -37.01
N GLY A 500 -26.36 -18.88 -36.67
CA GLY A 500 -25.71 -20.10 -37.17
C GLY A 500 -26.35 -21.41 -36.70
N ARG A 501 -27.12 -21.38 -35.60
CA ARG A 501 -27.93 -22.50 -35.09
C ARG A 501 -29.39 -22.13 -34.98
N SER A 502 -30.06 -22.35 -33.85
CA SER A 502 -31.49 -22.04 -33.68
C SER A 502 -31.67 -20.55 -33.36
N GLY A 503 -32.83 -19.98 -33.66
CA GLY A 503 -33.21 -18.65 -33.21
C GLY A 503 -33.50 -18.64 -31.70
N LEU A 504 -34.34 -19.56 -31.22
CA LEU A 504 -34.59 -19.83 -29.81
C LEU A 504 -34.46 -21.32 -29.52
N ARG A 505 -33.61 -21.67 -28.56
CA ARG A 505 -33.37 -23.04 -28.12
C ARG A 505 -33.50 -23.19 -26.61
N GLN A 506 -34.42 -24.03 -26.20
CA GLN A 506 -34.63 -24.46 -24.83
C GLN A 506 -34.12 -25.89 -24.65
N THR A 507 -33.05 -26.02 -23.88
CA THR A 507 -32.39 -27.32 -23.62
C THR A 507 -33.03 -28.11 -22.48
N VAL A 508 -33.78 -27.44 -21.60
CA VAL A 508 -34.51 -28.05 -20.48
C VAL A 508 -35.95 -27.57 -20.53
N ALA A 509 -36.90 -28.51 -20.57
CA ALA A 509 -38.33 -28.17 -20.55
C ALA A 509 -38.71 -27.46 -19.23
N SER A 510 -39.46 -26.37 -19.33
CA SER A 510 -39.98 -25.61 -18.19
C SER A 510 -41.32 -24.98 -18.53
N GLU A 511 -42.28 -25.09 -17.62
CA GLU A 511 -43.59 -24.40 -17.71
C GLU A 511 -43.50 -22.90 -17.38
N GLN A 512 -42.37 -22.46 -16.80
CA GLN A 512 -42.12 -21.06 -16.46
C GLN A 512 -41.46 -20.29 -17.62
N ALA A 513 -40.98 -21.00 -18.64
CA ALA A 513 -40.51 -20.39 -19.87
C ALA A 513 -41.71 -20.06 -20.78
N ARG A 514 -41.89 -18.78 -21.10
CA ARG A 514 -42.98 -18.29 -21.95
C ARG A 514 -42.42 -17.59 -23.17
N THR A 515 -43.02 -17.88 -24.31
CA THR A 515 -42.67 -17.26 -25.59
C THR A 515 -43.95 -16.75 -26.24
N GLU A 516 -44.01 -15.46 -26.51
CA GLU A 516 -45.15 -14.77 -27.13
C GLU A 516 -44.60 -13.87 -28.26
N ASP A 517 -45.26 -13.88 -29.42
CA ASP A 517 -44.89 -13.04 -30.57
C ASP A 517 -43.39 -13.09 -30.97
N LEU A 518 -42.80 -14.28 -30.96
CA LEU A 518 -41.43 -14.53 -31.45
C LEU A 518 -41.41 -14.68 -32.97
N PHE A 519 -40.69 -13.81 -33.67
CA PHE A 519 -40.40 -13.94 -35.09
C PHE A 519 -39.02 -14.59 -35.30
N SER A 520 -39.00 -15.81 -35.82
CA SER A 520 -37.77 -16.58 -36.08
C SER A 520 -37.62 -16.93 -37.55
N GLN A 521 -36.54 -16.50 -38.21
CA GLN A 521 -36.32 -16.71 -39.64
C GLN A 521 -34.83 -16.80 -40.00
N GLY A 522 -34.47 -17.65 -40.97
CA GLY A 522 -33.12 -17.66 -41.55
C GLY A 522 -32.04 -18.27 -40.64
N ASN A 523 -32.42 -18.91 -39.53
CA ASN A 523 -31.51 -19.57 -38.60
C ASN A 523 -31.05 -20.95 -39.15
N GLY A 524 -29.83 -21.36 -38.83
CA GLY A 524 -29.20 -22.59 -39.35
C GLY A 524 -29.81 -23.91 -38.85
N SER A 525 -30.51 -23.86 -37.71
CA SER A 525 -31.25 -25.00 -37.13
C SER A 525 -32.69 -24.60 -36.79
N PRO A 526 -33.64 -25.56 -36.75
CA PRO A 526 -34.98 -25.31 -36.24
C PRO A 526 -34.95 -24.84 -34.78
N ASP A 527 -35.91 -23.99 -34.39
CA ASP A 527 -36.12 -23.64 -33.00
C ASP A 527 -36.61 -24.84 -32.18
N ALA A 528 -36.31 -24.85 -30.89
CA ALA A 528 -36.71 -25.93 -29.98
C ALA A 528 -37.15 -25.34 -28.63
N PHE A 529 -38.42 -24.94 -28.52
CA PHE A 529 -39.02 -24.39 -27.30
C PHE A 529 -40.44 -24.94 -27.09
N GLY A 530 -41.01 -24.77 -25.89
CA GLY A 530 -42.34 -25.30 -25.55
C GLY A 530 -42.38 -26.84 -25.62
N GLU A 531 -43.30 -27.40 -26.42
CA GLU A 531 -43.43 -28.86 -26.60
C GLU A 531 -42.18 -29.51 -27.23
N GLN A 532 -41.32 -28.72 -27.89
CA GLN A 532 -40.08 -29.17 -28.51
C GLN A 532 -38.84 -28.94 -27.64
N ALA A 533 -39.01 -28.41 -26.42
CA ALA A 533 -37.91 -28.18 -25.49
C ALA A 533 -37.22 -29.51 -25.11
N GLY A 534 -35.88 -29.49 -25.06
CA GLY A 534 -35.08 -30.68 -24.77
C GLY A 534 -34.88 -31.64 -25.94
N THR A 535 -35.40 -31.32 -27.14
CA THR A 535 -35.14 -32.12 -28.35
C THR A 535 -33.66 -32.00 -28.75
N PRO A 536 -32.94 -33.12 -28.94
CA PRO A 536 -31.57 -33.08 -29.44
C PRO A 536 -31.56 -32.55 -30.88
N VAL A 537 -30.90 -31.41 -31.11
CA VAL A 537 -30.64 -30.89 -32.46
C VAL A 537 -29.32 -31.49 -32.95
N PRO A 538 -29.24 -32.02 -34.19
CA PRO A 538 -27.99 -32.53 -34.75
C PRO A 538 -26.89 -31.45 -34.71
N LEU A 539 -25.67 -31.84 -34.34
CA LEU A 539 -24.49 -30.99 -34.47
C LEU A 539 -24.27 -30.70 -35.96
N ALA A 540 -24.73 -29.53 -36.43
CA ALA A 540 -24.31 -29.02 -37.72
C ALA A 540 -22.80 -28.68 -37.62
N PRO A 541 -21.97 -29.08 -38.60
CA PRO A 541 -20.58 -28.70 -38.62
C PRO A 541 -20.50 -27.17 -38.72
N LEU A 542 -19.69 -26.57 -37.84
CA LEU A 542 -19.34 -25.16 -37.95
C LEU A 542 -18.66 -24.94 -39.31
N PRO A 543 -18.92 -23.83 -40.01
CA PRO A 543 -18.20 -23.50 -41.23
C PRO A 543 -16.70 -23.39 -40.94
N ASP A 544 -15.93 -23.97 -41.84
CA ASP A 544 -14.48 -24.01 -41.90
C ASP A 544 -13.93 -22.57 -41.99
N ASP A 545 -13.49 -22.01 -40.87
CA ASP A 545 -12.62 -20.83 -40.84
C ASP A 545 -11.18 -21.37 -40.71
N GLY A 546 -10.48 -21.41 -41.82
CA GLY A 546 -9.13 -21.97 -41.93
C GLY A 546 -8.07 -21.21 -41.11
N GLU A 547 -7.11 -22.01 -40.64
CA GLU A 547 -5.74 -21.69 -40.25
C GLU A 547 -5.53 -20.58 -39.20
N ALA A 548 -5.48 -21.01 -37.92
CA ALA A 548 -4.28 -20.84 -37.11
C ALA A 548 -4.28 -21.87 -35.96
N ASP A 549 -3.21 -22.66 -35.93
CA ASP A 549 -2.84 -23.75 -35.02
C ASP A 549 -3.11 -23.48 -33.52
N GLY A 550 -3.34 -24.48 -32.65
CA GLY A 550 -3.10 -25.91 -32.80
C GLY A 550 -3.83 -26.71 -31.73
N ASP A 551 -3.66 -28.03 -31.82
CA ASP A 551 -4.25 -29.08 -31.00
C ASP A 551 -4.28 -28.77 -29.49
N ASP A 552 -5.45 -28.91 -28.88
CA ASP A 552 -5.54 -29.58 -27.58
C ASP A 552 -6.91 -30.26 -27.45
N GLU A 553 -6.89 -31.59 -27.46
CA GLU A 553 -8.02 -32.41 -27.00
C GLU A 553 -8.27 -32.06 -25.53
N SER A 554 -9.44 -31.51 -25.20
CA SER A 554 -9.83 -31.25 -23.80
C SER A 554 -9.81 -32.56 -23.00
N GLU A 555 -8.76 -32.75 -22.18
CA GLU A 555 -8.63 -33.82 -21.20
C GLU A 555 -9.80 -33.81 -20.19
N GLY A 556 -10.32 -34.99 -19.80
CA GLY A 556 -11.41 -35.11 -18.82
C GLY A 556 -10.96 -34.81 -17.37
N PRO A 557 -11.87 -34.53 -16.40
CA PRO A 557 -11.51 -34.15 -15.02
C PRO A 557 -10.61 -35.16 -14.29
N MET A 558 -10.67 -36.44 -14.67
CA MET A 558 -9.80 -37.48 -14.16
C MET A 558 -8.36 -37.37 -14.70
N GLN A 559 -8.21 -36.99 -15.97
CA GLN A 559 -6.90 -36.69 -16.57
C GLN A 559 -6.33 -35.40 -16.00
N GLU A 560 -7.16 -34.37 -15.79
CA GLU A 560 -6.75 -33.14 -15.08
C GLU A 560 -6.25 -33.44 -13.65
N LEU A 561 -6.95 -34.33 -12.92
CA LEU A 561 -6.50 -34.78 -11.60
C LEU A 561 -5.17 -35.53 -11.68
N ASP A 562 -4.97 -36.35 -12.71
CA ASP A 562 -3.71 -37.08 -12.91
C ASP A 562 -2.56 -36.17 -13.32
N ALA A 563 -2.85 -35.10 -14.07
CA ALA A 563 -1.91 -34.08 -14.51
C ALA A 563 -1.43 -33.16 -13.38
N LEU A 564 -2.16 -33.06 -12.25
CA LEU A 564 -1.69 -32.32 -11.06
C LEU A 564 -0.36 -32.90 -10.57
N ILE A 565 0.57 -32.03 -10.18
CA ILE A 565 1.87 -32.44 -9.66
C ILE A 565 1.67 -33.07 -8.27
N GLY A 566 2.35 -34.19 -8.00
CA GLY A 566 2.32 -34.90 -6.72
C GLY A 566 0.97 -35.49 -6.33
N LEU A 567 0.63 -35.42 -5.04
CA LEU A 567 -0.67 -35.84 -4.47
C LEU A 567 -1.01 -37.33 -4.65
N GLY A 568 0.00 -38.21 -4.70
CA GLY A 568 -0.20 -39.64 -4.99
C GLY A 568 -1.22 -40.33 -4.07
N ASN A 569 -1.16 -40.06 -2.76
CA ASN A 569 -2.09 -40.55 -1.76
C ASN A 569 -3.53 -40.02 -1.99
N VAL A 570 -3.68 -38.71 -2.26
CA VAL A 570 -4.97 -38.07 -2.54
C VAL A 570 -5.60 -38.61 -3.82
N LYS A 571 -4.82 -38.75 -4.90
CA LYS A 571 -5.28 -39.33 -6.17
C LYS A 571 -5.78 -40.77 -5.98
N GLN A 572 -5.07 -41.58 -5.19
CA GLN A 572 -5.48 -42.95 -4.88
C GLN A 572 -6.77 -42.98 -4.04
N GLU A 573 -6.91 -42.06 -3.08
CA GLU A 573 -8.10 -41.97 -2.25
C GLU A 573 -9.34 -41.51 -3.03
N VAL A 574 -9.18 -40.51 -3.90
CA VAL A 574 -10.24 -40.06 -4.82
C VAL A 574 -10.65 -41.21 -5.76
N ARG A 575 -9.71 -41.96 -6.33
CA ARG A 575 -10.01 -43.16 -7.15
C ARG A 575 -10.79 -44.22 -6.36
N THR A 576 -10.43 -44.41 -5.09
CA THR A 576 -11.12 -45.36 -4.21
C THR A 576 -12.57 -44.92 -3.96
N LEU A 577 -12.80 -43.62 -3.76
CA LEU A 577 -14.14 -43.04 -3.61
C LEU A 577 -14.96 -43.17 -4.89
N ILE A 578 -14.37 -42.88 -6.06
CA ILE A 578 -14.99 -43.05 -7.38
C ILE A 578 -15.43 -44.50 -7.59
N THR A 579 -14.50 -45.46 -7.41
CA THR A 579 -14.76 -46.90 -7.60
C THR A 579 -15.89 -47.37 -6.69
N ARG A 580 -15.92 -46.87 -5.45
CA ARG A 580 -16.94 -47.22 -4.47
C ARG A 580 -18.31 -46.66 -4.83
N ASN A 581 -18.40 -45.43 -5.32
CA ASN A 581 -19.64 -44.83 -5.81
C ASN A 581 -20.18 -45.56 -7.06
N GLN A 582 -19.31 -45.90 -8.01
CA GLN A 582 -19.67 -46.70 -9.19
C GLN A 582 -20.20 -48.09 -8.81
N MET A 583 -19.60 -48.76 -7.82
CA MET A 583 -20.10 -50.03 -7.30
C MET A 583 -21.45 -49.88 -6.59
N ALA A 584 -21.67 -48.79 -5.86
CA ALA A 584 -22.96 -48.51 -5.22
C ALA A 584 -24.06 -48.29 -6.27
N GLN A 585 -23.80 -47.53 -7.33
CA GLN A 585 -24.73 -47.35 -8.45
C GLN A 585 -25.08 -48.67 -9.14
N ARG A 586 -24.08 -49.49 -9.50
CA ARG A 586 -24.33 -50.81 -10.10
C ARG A 586 -25.17 -51.73 -9.21
N ARG A 587 -24.98 -51.67 -7.89
CA ARG A 587 -25.80 -52.43 -6.93
C ARG A 587 -27.25 -51.93 -6.90
N ALA A 588 -27.44 -50.60 -6.92
CA ALA A 588 -28.77 -49.98 -6.97
C ALA A 588 -29.51 -50.32 -8.27
N GLU A 589 -28.83 -50.28 -9.43
CA GLU A 589 -29.37 -50.70 -10.73
C GLU A 589 -29.81 -52.17 -10.74
N MET A 590 -29.11 -53.03 -9.99
CA MET A 590 -29.46 -54.45 -9.82
C MET A 590 -30.48 -54.71 -8.70
N GLY A 591 -31.03 -53.67 -8.08
CA GLY A 591 -32.02 -53.77 -6.99
C GLY A 591 -31.46 -54.37 -5.69
N LEU A 592 -30.14 -54.39 -5.51
CA LEU A 592 -29.48 -54.88 -4.30
C LEU A 592 -29.41 -53.77 -3.24
N PRO A 593 -29.55 -54.10 -1.95
CA PRO A 593 -29.42 -53.11 -0.88
C PRO A 593 -28.02 -52.49 -0.88
N THR A 594 -27.97 -51.17 -0.96
CA THR A 594 -26.78 -50.35 -0.84
C THR A 594 -26.69 -49.79 0.57
N PRO A 595 -25.59 -50.02 1.31
CA PRO A 595 -25.42 -49.40 2.61
C PRO A 595 -25.37 -47.86 2.48
N PRO A 596 -26.00 -47.11 3.41
CA PRO A 596 -25.94 -45.65 3.41
C PRO A 596 -24.49 -45.19 3.57
N MET A 597 -24.01 -44.38 2.63
CA MET A 597 -22.66 -43.79 2.69
C MET A 597 -22.75 -42.30 2.96
N SER A 598 -21.86 -41.79 3.81
CA SER A 598 -21.63 -40.35 3.91
C SER A 598 -20.80 -39.88 2.72
N ARG A 599 -21.17 -38.71 2.19
CA ARG A 599 -20.49 -38.03 1.08
C ARG A 599 -19.56 -36.91 1.55
N HIS A 600 -19.58 -36.62 2.86
CA HIS A 600 -18.85 -35.52 3.45
C HIS A 600 -17.41 -35.92 3.75
N LEU A 601 -16.46 -35.04 3.43
CA LEU A 601 -15.02 -35.30 3.52
C LEU A 601 -14.32 -34.23 4.36
N VAL A 602 -13.22 -34.62 4.98
CA VAL A 602 -12.33 -33.71 5.68
C VAL A 602 -11.03 -33.63 4.89
N PHE A 603 -10.60 -32.44 4.51
CA PHE A 603 -9.33 -32.20 3.84
C PHE A 603 -8.36 -31.62 4.87
N GLY A 604 -7.56 -32.50 5.49
CA GLY A 604 -6.54 -32.13 6.47
C GLY A 604 -5.20 -31.93 5.80
N GLY A 605 -4.46 -30.87 6.14
CA GLY A 605 -3.05 -30.75 5.76
C GLY A 605 -2.58 -29.31 5.61
N ALA A 606 -1.31 -29.12 5.31
CA ALA A 606 -0.67 -27.81 5.22
C ALA A 606 -1.25 -26.91 4.12
N PRO A 607 -1.19 -25.57 4.24
CA PRO A 607 -1.72 -24.64 3.25
C PRO A 607 -1.01 -24.77 1.91
N GLY A 608 -1.69 -24.41 0.81
CA GLY A 608 -1.10 -24.44 -0.53
C GLY A 608 -0.81 -25.83 -1.12
N THR A 609 -1.32 -26.90 -0.52
CA THR A 609 -1.24 -28.29 -1.02
C THR A 609 -2.29 -28.65 -2.08
N GLY A 610 -3.11 -27.70 -2.53
CA GLY A 610 -4.09 -27.91 -3.60
C GLY A 610 -5.47 -28.43 -3.15
N LYS A 611 -5.83 -28.30 -1.86
CA LYS A 611 -7.15 -28.70 -1.30
C LYS A 611 -8.35 -28.17 -2.08
N THR A 612 -8.42 -26.86 -2.30
CA THR A 612 -9.50 -26.22 -3.08
C THR A 612 -9.53 -26.71 -4.53
N THR A 613 -8.35 -26.86 -5.16
CA THR A 613 -8.23 -27.37 -6.53
C THR A 613 -8.79 -28.79 -6.65
N VAL A 614 -8.43 -29.67 -5.73
CA VAL A 614 -8.94 -31.05 -5.69
C VAL A 614 -10.43 -31.09 -5.38
N ALA A 615 -10.95 -30.19 -4.52
CA ALA A 615 -12.39 -30.10 -4.24
C ALA A 615 -13.19 -29.76 -5.52
N ARG A 616 -12.69 -28.83 -6.35
CA ARG A 616 -13.30 -28.47 -7.64
C ARG A 616 -13.32 -29.63 -8.63
N LEU A 617 -12.20 -30.35 -8.75
CA LEU A 617 -12.13 -31.54 -9.60
C LEU A 617 -13.05 -32.65 -9.08
N TYR A 618 -13.08 -32.88 -7.77
CA TYR A 618 -13.95 -33.89 -7.16
C TYR A 618 -15.43 -33.61 -7.39
N GLY A 619 -15.87 -32.34 -7.32
CA GLY A 619 -17.23 -31.94 -7.68
C GLY A 619 -17.58 -32.29 -9.13
N ARG A 620 -16.72 -31.92 -10.09
CA ARG A 620 -16.89 -32.27 -11.51
C ARG A 620 -16.96 -33.79 -11.73
N ILE A 621 -16.07 -34.55 -11.10
CA ILE A 621 -16.05 -36.01 -11.17
C ILE A 621 -17.36 -36.61 -10.64
N LEU A 622 -17.86 -36.16 -9.49
CA LEU A 622 -19.11 -36.67 -8.93
C LEU A 622 -20.33 -36.34 -9.80
N SER A 623 -20.30 -35.21 -10.51
CA SER A 623 -21.33 -34.84 -11.48
C SER A 623 -21.29 -35.71 -12.74
N GLU A 624 -20.10 -35.98 -13.29
CA GLU A 624 -19.94 -36.89 -14.43
C GLU A 624 -20.38 -38.32 -14.10
N LEU A 625 -20.15 -38.77 -12.87
CA LEU A 625 -20.63 -40.06 -12.39
C LEU A 625 -22.13 -40.08 -12.08
N GLY A 626 -22.85 -38.95 -12.20
CA GLY A 626 -24.27 -38.84 -11.88
C GLY A 626 -24.59 -39.01 -10.39
N VAL A 627 -23.60 -38.84 -9.51
CA VAL A 627 -23.77 -38.89 -8.04
C VAL A 627 -24.30 -37.55 -7.52
N LEU A 628 -23.83 -36.45 -8.10
CA LEU A 628 -24.32 -35.10 -7.87
C LEU A 628 -24.96 -34.56 -9.15
N ARG A 629 -25.94 -33.66 -9.01
CA ARG A 629 -26.66 -33.08 -10.16
C ARG A 629 -25.76 -32.11 -10.94
N TYR A 630 -24.85 -31.43 -10.26
CA TYR A 630 -23.93 -30.42 -10.78
C TYR A 630 -22.54 -30.62 -10.17
N GLY A 631 -21.51 -30.15 -10.88
CA GLY A 631 -20.11 -30.24 -10.43
C GLY A 631 -19.55 -28.95 -9.83
N HIS A 632 -20.41 -27.98 -9.50
CA HIS A 632 -19.99 -26.68 -8.97
C HIS A 632 -19.56 -26.81 -7.49
N VAL A 633 -18.68 -25.90 -7.07
CA VAL A 633 -18.19 -25.83 -5.70
C VAL A 633 -18.45 -24.43 -5.18
N ILE A 634 -19.11 -24.34 -4.03
CA ILE A 634 -19.29 -23.10 -3.26
C ILE A 634 -18.23 -23.10 -2.16
N GLU A 635 -17.30 -22.17 -2.24
CA GLU A 635 -16.18 -22.01 -1.32
C GLU A 635 -16.51 -20.90 -0.32
N VAL A 636 -16.42 -21.19 0.97
CA VAL A 636 -16.78 -20.27 2.05
C VAL A 636 -15.82 -20.37 3.24
N ALA A 637 -15.70 -19.28 3.99
CA ALA A 637 -14.95 -19.22 5.24
C ALA A 637 -15.88 -18.92 6.42
N ARG A 638 -15.33 -18.84 7.64
CA ARG A 638 -16.10 -18.51 8.86
C ARG A 638 -16.93 -17.22 8.72
N ALA A 639 -16.37 -16.19 8.08
CA ALA A 639 -17.04 -14.90 7.90
C ALA A 639 -18.33 -15.04 7.07
N ASP A 640 -18.39 -16.00 6.15
CA ASP A 640 -19.54 -16.24 5.27
C ASP A 640 -20.63 -17.06 5.95
N LEU A 641 -20.29 -17.82 6.98
CA LEU A 641 -21.24 -18.68 7.69
C LEU A 641 -21.80 -18.02 8.95
N VAL A 642 -21.03 -17.14 9.60
CA VAL A 642 -21.36 -16.54 10.90
C VAL A 642 -21.84 -15.10 10.77
N SER A 643 -22.94 -14.75 11.45
CA SER A 643 -23.49 -13.39 11.50
C SER A 643 -23.13 -12.68 12.81
N GLN A 644 -23.06 -11.35 12.76
CA GLN A 644 -22.87 -10.50 13.95
C GLN A 644 -24.18 -10.27 14.73
N TYR A 645 -25.33 -10.65 14.15
CA TYR A 645 -26.65 -10.47 14.73
C TYR A 645 -27.21 -11.79 15.26
N VAL A 646 -27.80 -11.76 16.47
CA VAL A 646 -28.44 -12.93 17.10
C VAL A 646 -29.53 -13.51 16.21
N GLY A 647 -29.42 -14.81 15.87
CA GLY A 647 -30.33 -15.53 14.97
C GLY A 647 -30.04 -15.36 13.47
N GLY A 648 -29.06 -14.52 13.09
CA GLY A 648 -28.66 -14.35 11.70
C GLY A 648 -27.74 -15.46 11.18
N THR A 649 -27.01 -16.14 12.06
CA THR A 649 -26.02 -17.17 11.68
C THR A 649 -26.67 -18.39 11.05
N ALA A 650 -27.79 -18.88 11.62
CA ALA A 650 -28.53 -19.99 11.04
C ALA A 650 -29.08 -19.69 9.64
N ILE A 651 -29.54 -18.45 9.40
CA ILE A 651 -30.01 -17.99 8.08
C ILE A 651 -28.85 -18.02 7.08
N LYS A 652 -27.74 -17.36 7.43
CA LYS A 652 -26.56 -17.24 6.57
C LYS A 652 -25.94 -18.60 6.20
N THR A 653 -25.83 -19.50 7.18
CA THR A 653 -25.37 -20.88 6.97
C THR A 653 -26.32 -21.66 6.05
N THR A 654 -27.64 -21.44 6.18
CA THR A 654 -28.64 -22.11 5.33
C THR A 654 -28.59 -21.60 3.89
N GLU A 655 -28.44 -20.29 3.68
CA GLU A 655 -28.35 -19.69 2.34
C GLU A 655 -27.15 -20.24 1.56
N VAL A 656 -25.98 -20.26 2.20
CA VAL A 656 -24.75 -20.83 1.62
C VAL A 656 -24.91 -22.31 1.32
N PHE A 657 -25.55 -23.07 2.20
CA PHE A 657 -25.79 -24.50 1.97
C PHE A 657 -26.73 -24.75 0.79
N GLU A 658 -27.79 -23.95 0.64
CA GLU A 658 -28.73 -24.06 -0.49
C GLU A 658 -28.06 -23.69 -1.82
N GLN A 659 -27.12 -22.74 -1.85
CA GLN A 659 -26.31 -22.46 -3.05
C GLN A 659 -25.46 -23.66 -3.48
N ALA A 660 -24.97 -24.45 -2.51
CA ALA A 660 -24.17 -25.65 -2.75
C ALA A 660 -25.02 -26.87 -3.16
N LYS A 661 -26.34 -26.74 -3.19
CA LYS A 661 -27.25 -27.86 -3.46
C LYS A 661 -27.06 -28.45 -4.84
N GLY A 662 -26.92 -29.76 -4.90
CA GLY A 662 -26.59 -30.49 -6.12
C GLY A 662 -25.09 -30.48 -6.47
N GLY A 663 -24.23 -29.81 -5.69
CA GLY A 663 -22.79 -29.69 -5.89
C GLY A 663 -21.99 -29.92 -4.59
N VAL A 664 -20.89 -29.18 -4.42
CA VAL A 664 -20.00 -29.29 -3.26
C VAL A 664 -20.01 -28.00 -2.45
N LEU A 665 -20.21 -28.09 -1.13
CA LEU A 665 -19.94 -27.01 -0.18
C LEU A 665 -18.54 -27.20 0.39
N PHE A 666 -17.61 -26.31 0.07
CA PHE A 666 -16.24 -26.32 0.58
C PHE A 666 -16.08 -25.23 1.65
N ILE A 667 -15.78 -25.63 2.88
CA ILE A 667 -15.58 -24.71 4.00
C ILE A 667 -14.09 -24.69 4.34
N ASP A 668 -13.42 -23.58 4.05
CA ASP A 668 -12.01 -23.41 4.38
C ASP A 668 -11.82 -22.98 5.84
N GLU A 669 -10.72 -23.42 6.43
CA GLU A 669 -10.37 -23.24 7.84
C GLU A 669 -11.55 -23.48 8.82
N ALA A 670 -12.28 -24.58 8.60
CA ALA A 670 -13.53 -24.87 9.29
C ALA A 670 -13.40 -24.94 10.82
N TYR A 671 -12.22 -25.28 11.34
CA TYR A 671 -11.92 -25.30 12.78
C TYR A 671 -12.12 -23.95 13.47
N THR A 672 -12.01 -22.85 12.73
CA THR A 672 -12.29 -21.51 13.26
C THR A 672 -13.73 -21.37 13.74
N LEU A 673 -14.69 -22.15 13.22
CA LEU A 673 -16.08 -22.16 13.68
C LEU A 673 -16.22 -22.67 15.13
N SER A 674 -15.31 -23.53 15.59
CA SER A 674 -15.32 -24.09 16.95
C SER A 674 -14.54 -23.29 18.00
N ASN A 675 -13.69 -22.34 17.61
CA ASN A 675 -12.78 -21.61 18.51
C ASN A 675 -13.44 -20.41 19.26
N GLY A 676 -14.74 -20.47 19.57
CA GLY A 676 -15.39 -19.46 20.41
C GLY A 676 -14.87 -19.52 21.84
N GLU A 677 -14.24 -18.44 22.32
CA GLU A 677 -13.76 -18.32 23.70
C GLU A 677 -14.85 -18.72 24.70
N SER A 678 -14.53 -19.71 25.53
CA SER A 678 -15.37 -20.13 26.65
C SER A 678 -15.42 -19.02 27.70
N GLY A 679 -16.36 -18.09 27.54
CA GLY A 679 -16.82 -17.21 28.62
C GLY A 679 -16.66 -15.70 28.38
N LYS A 680 -17.51 -15.13 27.49
CA LYS A 680 -18.20 -13.81 27.61
C LYS A 680 -18.61 -13.30 26.21
N GLY A 681 -19.53 -13.99 25.55
CA GLY A 681 -20.16 -13.56 24.29
C GLY A 681 -21.14 -14.62 23.77
N PRO A 682 -22.05 -14.30 22.83
CA PRO A 682 -22.95 -15.30 22.26
C PRO A 682 -22.17 -16.25 21.32
N ASP A 683 -22.37 -17.58 21.48
CA ASP A 683 -21.68 -18.65 20.74
C ASP A 683 -22.15 -18.79 19.28
N PHE A 684 -21.96 -17.77 18.45
CA PHE A 684 -22.45 -17.77 17.06
C PHE A 684 -21.81 -18.87 16.17
N GLY A 685 -20.55 -19.25 16.41
CA GLY A 685 -19.88 -20.31 15.64
C GLY A 685 -20.50 -21.71 15.87
N LYS A 686 -20.98 -21.96 17.08
CA LYS A 686 -21.66 -23.22 17.42
C LYS A 686 -23.03 -23.32 16.76
N GLU A 687 -23.75 -22.20 16.65
CA GLU A 687 -25.02 -22.10 15.93
C GLU A 687 -24.87 -22.44 14.43
N ALA A 688 -23.76 -22.01 13.80
CA ALA A 688 -23.45 -22.39 12.42
C ALA A 688 -23.19 -23.90 12.29
N ILE A 689 -22.41 -24.49 13.22
CA ILE A 689 -22.13 -25.93 13.23
C ILE A 689 -23.41 -26.75 13.39
N ASP A 690 -24.27 -26.39 14.35
CA ASP A 690 -25.52 -27.12 14.61
C ASP A 690 -26.49 -27.03 13.40
N THR A 691 -26.55 -25.86 12.75
CA THR A 691 -27.33 -25.66 11.52
C THR A 691 -26.78 -26.51 10.38
N LEU A 692 -25.46 -26.51 10.18
CA LEU A 692 -24.79 -27.30 9.13
C LEU A 692 -25.01 -28.80 9.34
N VAL A 693 -24.86 -29.31 10.56
CA VAL A 693 -25.08 -30.74 10.89
C VAL A 693 -26.51 -31.16 10.58
N LYS A 694 -27.49 -30.30 10.87
CA LYS A 694 -28.90 -30.55 10.53
C LYS A 694 -29.10 -30.63 9.01
N LEU A 695 -28.60 -29.64 8.26
CA LEU A 695 -28.75 -29.60 6.80
C LEU A 695 -28.03 -30.76 6.10
N MET A 696 -26.87 -31.17 6.61
CA MET A 696 -26.14 -32.35 6.13
C MET A 696 -26.95 -33.65 6.29
N GLU A 697 -27.75 -33.77 7.35
CA GLU A 697 -28.63 -34.93 7.52
C GLU A 697 -29.81 -34.89 6.55
N ASP A 698 -30.49 -33.74 6.49
CA ASP A 698 -31.69 -33.54 5.68
C ASP A 698 -31.40 -33.66 4.17
N HIS A 699 -30.17 -33.32 3.73
CA HIS A 699 -29.77 -33.28 2.32
C HIS A 699 -28.54 -34.14 1.98
N ARG A 700 -28.35 -35.25 2.72
CA ARG A 700 -27.23 -36.21 2.57
C ARG A 700 -26.96 -36.74 1.16
N ASP A 701 -27.96 -36.77 0.29
CA ASP A 701 -27.86 -37.29 -1.08
C ASP A 701 -27.78 -36.20 -2.16
N GLU A 702 -27.87 -34.94 -1.76
CA GLU A 702 -27.92 -33.79 -2.67
C GLU A 702 -26.67 -32.92 -2.59
N VAL A 703 -25.89 -32.99 -1.50
CA VAL A 703 -24.71 -32.14 -1.28
C VAL A 703 -23.53 -32.95 -0.75
N ALA A 704 -22.34 -32.71 -1.29
CA ALA A 704 -21.09 -33.11 -0.65
C ALA A 704 -20.52 -31.92 0.14
N VAL A 705 -20.29 -32.09 1.44
CA VAL A 705 -19.67 -31.04 2.26
C VAL A 705 -18.23 -31.43 2.50
N ILE A 706 -17.30 -30.54 2.17
CA ILE A 706 -15.87 -30.71 2.39
C ILE A 706 -15.42 -29.63 3.35
N VAL A 707 -14.86 -30.04 4.50
CA VAL A 707 -14.26 -29.11 5.46
C VAL A 707 -12.75 -29.21 5.36
N ALA A 708 -12.06 -28.08 5.27
CA ALA A 708 -10.62 -28.01 5.14
C ALA A 708 -9.97 -27.27 6.31
N GLY A 709 -8.73 -27.65 6.63
CA GLY A 709 -7.93 -27.01 7.66
C GLY A 709 -6.67 -27.80 8.00
N TYR A 710 -5.95 -27.35 9.01
CA TYR A 710 -4.80 -28.07 9.56
C TYR A 710 -5.23 -29.39 10.18
N THR A 711 -4.45 -30.45 9.99
CA THR A 711 -4.83 -31.81 10.42
C THR A 711 -5.21 -31.87 11.90
N GLU A 712 -4.39 -31.29 12.78
CA GLU A 712 -4.64 -31.29 14.24
C GLU A 712 -5.87 -30.47 14.64
N ASP A 713 -6.10 -29.33 13.97
CA ASP A 713 -7.25 -28.47 14.25
C ASP A 713 -8.55 -29.09 13.73
N MET A 714 -8.49 -29.82 12.63
CA MET A 714 -9.64 -30.56 12.11
C MET A 714 -10.02 -31.73 13.02
N ASP A 715 -9.06 -32.41 13.64
CA ASP A 715 -9.34 -33.42 14.67
C ASP A 715 -10.06 -32.81 15.88
N ARG A 716 -9.62 -31.62 16.32
CA ARG A 716 -10.27 -30.87 17.40
C ARG A 716 -11.67 -30.39 17.02
N PHE A 717 -11.85 -29.89 15.79
CA PHE A 717 -13.14 -29.46 15.24
C PHE A 717 -14.15 -30.61 15.20
N LEU A 718 -13.74 -31.79 14.75
CA LEU A 718 -14.60 -32.98 14.74
C LEU A 718 -14.94 -33.45 16.16
N ALA A 719 -14.01 -33.32 17.11
CA ALA A 719 -14.25 -33.64 18.52
C ALA A 719 -15.19 -32.63 19.22
N ALA A 720 -15.31 -31.41 18.69
CA ALA A 720 -16.14 -30.36 19.28
C ALA A 720 -17.65 -30.65 19.21
N ASN A 721 -18.10 -31.47 18.24
CA ASN A 721 -19.50 -31.87 18.12
C ASN A 721 -19.62 -33.34 17.65
N PRO A 722 -20.25 -34.24 18.44
CA PRO A 722 -20.48 -35.64 18.04
C PRO A 722 -21.26 -35.79 16.70
N GLY A 723 -22.07 -34.79 16.34
CA GLY A 723 -22.79 -34.73 15.07
C GLY A 723 -21.87 -34.55 13.85
N LEU A 724 -20.73 -33.89 14.01
CA LEU A 724 -19.70 -33.75 12.97
C LEU A 724 -18.92 -35.04 12.79
N ALA A 725 -18.41 -35.63 13.88
CA ALA A 725 -17.64 -36.88 13.84
C ALA A 725 -18.41 -38.06 13.22
N SER A 726 -19.73 -38.09 13.37
CA SER A 726 -20.58 -39.12 12.76
C SER A 726 -20.86 -38.90 11.26
N ARG A 727 -20.83 -37.65 10.77
CA ARG A 727 -21.12 -37.30 9.38
C ARG A 727 -19.87 -37.19 8.51
N PHE A 728 -18.75 -36.78 9.08
CA PHE A 728 -17.45 -36.74 8.40
C PHE A 728 -16.70 -38.05 8.62
N SER A 729 -17.04 -39.07 7.82
CA SER A 729 -16.51 -40.43 8.01
C SER A 729 -15.11 -40.67 7.45
N LYS A 730 -14.56 -39.72 6.68
CA LYS A 730 -13.28 -39.90 6.00
C LYS A 730 -12.50 -38.60 5.90
N THR A 731 -11.23 -38.70 6.27
CA THR A 731 -10.23 -37.63 6.15
C THR A 731 -9.27 -37.97 5.02
N ILE A 732 -9.04 -37.01 4.13
CA ILE A 732 -8.01 -37.05 3.09
C ILE A 732 -6.89 -36.13 3.56
N GLU A 733 -5.69 -36.71 3.71
CA GLU A 733 -4.51 -35.99 4.17
C GLU A 733 -3.71 -35.44 2.98
N PHE A 734 -3.54 -34.13 2.96
CA PHE A 734 -2.73 -33.39 2.01
C PHE A 734 -1.36 -33.12 2.62
N VAL A 735 -0.41 -33.98 2.28
CA VAL A 735 0.98 -33.86 2.71
C VAL A 735 1.67 -32.71 1.98
N ASN A 736 2.76 -32.21 2.57
CA ASN A 736 3.63 -31.24 1.91
C ASN A 736 4.19 -31.83 0.60
N TYR A 737 4.37 -30.99 -0.42
CA TYR A 737 5.05 -31.39 -1.64
C TYR A 737 6.51 -31.73 -1.36
N GLU A 738 6.99 -32.77 -2.02
CA GLU A 738 8.41 -33.09 -2.04
C GLU A 738 9.20 -32.04 -2.83
N VAL A 739 10.51 -31.96 -2.60
CA VAL A 739 11.37 -30.95 -3.26
C VAL A 739 11.26 -31.03 -4.78
N ASP A 740 11.33 -32.24 -5.34
CA ASP A 740 11.20 -32.46 -6.79
C ASP A 740 9.85 -31.98 -7.34
N GLU A 741 8.78 -32.09 -6.53
CA GLU A 741 7.44 -31.64 -6.89
C GLU A 741 7.34 -30.11 -6.85
N LEU A 742 7.98 -29.45 -5.87
CA LEU A 742 8.06 -27.98 -5.80
C LEU A 742 8.85 -27.39 -6.98
N VAL A 743 9.97 -28.00 -7.35
CA VAL A 743 10.76 -27.61 -8.53
C VAL A 743 9.94 -27.77 -9.80
N GLU A 744 9.20 -28.87 -9.95
CA GLU A 744 8.31 -29.09 -11.09
C GLU A 744 7.17 -28.05 -11.15
N ILE A 745 6.62 -27.62 -10.01
CA ILE A 745 5.62 -26.54 -9.95
C ILE A 745 6.20 -25.23 -10.51
N VAL A 746 7.40 -24.83 -10.07
CA VAL A 746 8.09 -23.64 -10.58
C VAL A 746 8.39 -23.77 -12.08
N ARG A 747 8.81 -24.97 -12.53
CA ARG A 747 9.05 -25.26 -13.95
C ARG A 747 7.80 -25.06 -14.81
N ARG A 748 6.64 -25.55 -14.36
CA ARG A 748 5.38 -25.35 -15.08
C ARG A 748 4.91 -23.90 -15.08
N LEU A 749 5.10 -23.18 -13.97
CA LEU A 749 4.81 -21.74 -13.91
C LEU A 749 5.70 -20.95 -14.87
N GLY A 750 6.98 -21.30 -14.96
CA GLY A 750 7.90 -20.76 -15.95
C GLY A 750 7.41 -20.99 -17.38
N GLY A 751 7.14 -22.25 -17.74
CA GLY A 751 6.67 -22.60 -19.08
C GLY A 751 5.36 -21.88 -19.48
N ALA A 752 4.39 -21.78 -18.56
CA ALA A 752 3.14 -21.07 -18.80
C ALA A 752 3.32 -19.56 -19.04
N ASN A 753 4.39 -18.98 -18.49
CA ASN A 753 4.75 -17.56 -18.64
C ASN A 753 5.91 -17.33 -19.62
N SER A 754 6.22 -18.31 -20.48
CA SER A 754 7.30 -18.25 -21.48
C SER A 754 8.73 -18.12 -20.91
N TYR A 755 8.95 -18.55 -19.66
CA TYR A 755 10.27 -18.64 -19.03
C TYR A 755 10.81 -20.08 -19.04
N ARG A 756 12.12 -20.21 -19.20
CA ARG A 756 12.89 -21.46 -19.09
C ARG A 756 13.96 -21.29 -18.01
N MET A 757 14.24 -22.35 -17.25
CA MET A 757 15.31 -22.37 -16.26
C MET A 757 16.55 -23.06 -16.83
N ALA A 758 17.74 -22.53 -16.55
CA ALA A 758 18.98 -23.24 -16.84
C ALA A 758 19.12 -24.48 -15.93
N PRO A 759 19.78 -25.58 -16.37
CA PRO A 759 19.95 -26.80 -15.57
C PRO A 759 20.56 -26.56 -14.17
N GLU A 760 21.48 -25.62 -14.08
CA GLU A 760 22.13 -25.19 -12.83
C GLU A 760 21.15 -24.48 -11.89
N THR A 761 20.15 -23.79 -12.45
CA THR A 761 19.10 -23.07 -11.70
C THR A 761 18.11 -24.05 -11.09
N GLU A 762 17.75 -25.12 -11.80
CA GLU A 762 16.89 -26.17 -11.25
C GLU A 762 17.56 -26.87 -10.06
N THR A 763 18.87 -27.09 -10.14
CA THR A 763 19.67 -27.69 -9.06
C THR A 763 19.75 -26.75 -7.84
N ALA A 764 19.99 -25.46 -8.07
CA ALA A 764 20.01 -24.46 -7.00
C ALA A 764 18.64 -24.29 -6.33
N LEU A 765 17.56 -24.31 -7.13
CA LEU A 765 16.18 -24.24 -6.66
C LEU A 765 15.81 -25.45 -5.80
N ALA A 766 16.24 -26.66 -6.20
CA ALA A 766 16.07 -27.86 -5.39
C ALA A 766 16.78 -27.72 -4.02
N GLY A 767 18.04 -27.25 -4.02
CA GLY A 767 18.79 -27.00 -2.79
C GLY A 767 18.15 -25.93 -1.89
N MET A 768 17.57 -24.89 -2.48
CA MET A 768 16.81 -23.87 -1.75
C MET A 768 15.58 -24.48 -1.07
N PHE A 769 14.78 -25.27 -1.80
CA PHE A 769 13.63 -25.93 -1.22
C PHE A 769 14.02 -26.99 -0.18
N GLU A 770 15.14 -27.70 -0.32
CA GLU A 770 15.65 -28.63 0.71
C GLU A 770 15.90 -27.95 2.05
N ARG A 771 16.50 -26.75 2.03
CA ARG A 771 16.81 -25.97 3.24
C ARG A 771 15.57 -25.35 3.90
N MET A 772 14.48 -25.21 3.15
CA MET A 772 13.24 -24.60 3.63
C MET A 772 12.52 -25.54 4.62
N PRO A 773 12.22 -25.09 5.85
CA PRO A 773 11.55 -25.93 6.85
C PRO A 773 10.11 -26.22 6.43
N LYS A 774 9.84 -27.48 6.07
CA LYS A 774 8.51 -27.96 5.64
C LYS A 774 7.66 -28.40 6.84
N GLY A 775 7.41 -27.45 7.74
CA GLY A 775 6.52 -27.67 8.88
C GLY A 775 5.04 -27.85 8.47
N PRO A 776 4.14 -28.09 9.45
CA PRO A 776 2.70 -28.25 9.20
C PRO A 776 2.03 -27.01 8.60
N ASN A 777 2.65 -25.83 8.70
CA ASN A 777 2.15 -24.56 8.14
C ASN A 777 2.86 -24.13 6.85
N PHE A 778 3.65 -25.02 6.24
CA PHE A 778 4.40 -24.69 5.04
C PHE A 778 3.48 -24.32 3.86
N GLY A 779 3.81 -23.24 3.13
CA GLY A 779 2.97 -22.65 2.09
C GLY A 779 2.89 -23.44 0.77
N ASN A 780 3.73 -24.47 0.58
CA ASN A 780 3.67 -25.40 -0.57
C ASN A 780 3.63 -24.68 -1.93
N ALA A 781 2.61 -24.91 -2.77
CA ALA A 781 2.52 -24.29 -4.09
C ALA A 781 2.43 -22.75 -4.04
N ARG A 782 1.98 -22.17 -2.92
CA ARG A 782 2.02 -20.71 -2.71
C ARG A 782 3.46 -20.23 -2.53
N GLU A 783 4.28 -20.98 -1.81
CA GLU A 783 5.70 -20.69 -1.64
C GLU A 783 6.46 -20.87 -2.96
N ALA A 784 6.17 -21.94 -3.71
CA ALA A 784 6.75 -22.14 -5.05
C ALA A 784 6.42 -21.00 -6.02
N ARG A 785 5.18 -20.50 -6.00
CA ARG A 785 4.77 -19.33 -6.81
C ARG A 785 5.51 -18.07 -6.38
N LYS A 786 5.62 -17.82 -5.08
CA LYS A 786 6.36 -16.67 -4.54
C LYS A 786 7.82 -16.70 -4.99
N VAL A 787 8.49 -17.84 -4.89
CA VAL A 787 9.87 -18.01 -5.37
C VAL A 787 9.97 -17.70 -6.87
N PHE A 788 9.02 -18.16 -7.68
CA PHE A 788 9.00 -17.84 -9.12
C PHE A 788 8.78 -16.35 -9.41
N GLU A 789 7.86 -15.68 -8.70
CA GLU A 789 7.62 -14.24 -8.84
C GLU A 789 8.89 -13.44 -8.49
N GLU A 790 9.56 -13.79 -7.39
CA GLU A 790 10.81 -13.14 -7.01
C GLU A 790 11.95 -13.41 -8.00
N MET A 791 11.98 -14.58 -8.65
CA MET A 791 12.94 -14.87 -9.73
C MET A 791 12.75 -13.93 -10.92
N ILE A 792 11.50 -13.63 -11.29
CA ILE A 792 11.20 -12.69 -12.39
C ILE A 792 11.65 -11.28 -12.03
N ASP A 793 11.35 -10.80 -10.82
CA ASP A 793 11.72 -9.45 -10.39
C ASP A 793 13.25 -9.25 -10.37
N ARG A 794 14.00 -10.27 -9.95
CA ARG A 794 15.46 -10.25 -9.94
C ARG A 794 16.05 -10.34 -11.34
N GLN A 795 15.46 -11.14 -12.23
CA GLN A 795 15.84 -11.19 -13.65
C GLN A 795 15.62 -9.82 -14.32
N ALA A 796 14.48 -9.17 -14.07
CA ALA A 796 14.17 -7.83 -14.58
C ALA A 796 15.18 -6.78 -14.08
N SER A 797 15.58 -6.86 -12.81
CA SER A 797 16.62 -6.00 -12.23
C SER A 797 18.00 -6.26 -12.85
N ARG A 798 18.37 -7.52 -13.09
CA ARG A 798 19.62 -7.93 -13.73
C ARG A 798 19.72 -7.46 -15.18
N LEU A 799 18.62 -7.57 -15.94
CA LEU A 799 18.54 -7.15 -17.33
C LEU A 799 18.30 -5.64 -17.50
N GLY A 800 17.74 -4.96 -16.49
CA GLY A 800 17.56 -3.51 -16.50
C GLY A 800 18.87 -2.72 -16.57
N ALA A 801 19.99 -3.31 -16.11
CA ALA A 801 21.32 -2.72 -16.18
C ALA A 801 21.97 -2.81 -17.57
N PHE A 802 21.49 -3.69 -18.46
CA PHE A 802 22.03 -3.93 -19.79
C PHE A 802 20.90 -4.19 -20.78
N SER A 803 20.60 -3.26 -21.71
CA SER A 803 19.57 -3.47 -22.74
C SER A 803 19.90 -4.72 -23.59
N PRO A 804 19.25 -5.87 -23.37
CA PRO A 804 19.61 -7.09 -24.07
C PRO A 804 18.89 -7.13 -25.42
N GLU A 805 19.63 -7.31 -26.52
CA GLU A 805 19.07 -7.38 -27.88
C GLU A 805 18.54 -8.79 -28.24
N ASP A 806 18.80 -9.80 -27.40
CA ASP A 806 18.50 -11.22 -27.68
C ASP A 806 17.31 -11.77 -26.88
N HIS A 807 16.34 -12.37 -27.59
CA HIS A 807 15.11 -12.98 -27.05
C HIS A 807 15.37 -14.08 -26.01
N ASP A 808 16.47 -14.83 -26.12
CA ASP A 808 16.81 -15.89 -25.16
C ASP A 808 17.16 -15.31 -23.77
N SER A 809 17.75 -14.11 -23.70
CA SER A 809 18.10 -13.46 -22.43
C SER A 809 16.86 -13.04 -21.64
N LEU A 810 15.77 -12.67 -22.33
CA LEU A 810 14.49 -12.27 -21.73
C LEU A 810 13.68 -13.47 -21.22
N THR A 811 13.99 -14.69 -21.66
CA THR A 811 13.23 -15.91 -21.34
C THR A 811 14.00 -16.89 -20.46
N LEU A 812 15.29 -16.70 -20.22
CA LEU A 812 16.13 -17.60 -19.43
C LEU A 812 16.33 -17.10 -17.98
N LEU A 813 15.92 -17.91 -17.02
CA LEU A 813 16.19 -17.73 -15.59
C LEU A 813 17.49 -18.44 -15.20
N LEU A 814 18.34 -17.72 -14.45
CA LEU A 814 19.67 -18.13 -14.01
C LEU A 814 19.72 -18.34 -12.49
N PRO A 815 20.75 -19.02 -11.94
CA PRO A 815 20.86 -19.26 -10.50
C PRO A 815 20.91 -17.96 -9.67
N GLU A 816 21.45 -16.89 -10.24
CA GLU A 816 21.52 -15.55 -9.65
C GLU A 816 20.13 -14.93 -9.41
N ASP A 817 19.12 -15.36 -10.17
CA ASP A 817 17.75 -14.86 -10.06
C ASP A 817 17.02 -15.44 -8.83
N LEU A 818 17.56 -16.48 -8.16
CA LEU A 818 16.98 -17.05 -6.94
C LEU A 818 17.30 -16.25 -5.65
N GLY A 819 18.19 -15.25 -5.74
CA GLY A 819 18.58 -14.38 -4.61
C GLY A 819 19.76 -14.91 -3.76
N PRO A 820 20.36 -14.03 -2.92
CA PRO A 820 21.43 -14.42 -1.99
C PRO A 820 20.87 -15.43 -0.97
N GLY A 821 21.44 -16.64 -0.94
CA GLY A 821 20.96 -17.80 -0.16
C GLY A 821 20.56 -19.02 -0.99
N ALA A 822 20.34 -18.89 -2.31
CA ALA A 822 20.04 -20.03 -3.18
C ALA A 822 21.28 -20.77 -3.68
N VAL A 823 22.38 -20.03 -3.89
CA VAL A 823 23.69 -20.56 -4.29
C VAL A 823 24.63 -20.77 -3.08
N GLU A 824 24.12 -20.65 -1.86
CA GLU A 824 24.91 -20.94 -0.67
C GLU A 824 24.90 -22.46 -0.42
N GLU A 825 26.10 -23.05 -0.46
CA GLU A 825 26.39 -24.39 0.01
C GLU A 825 25.80 -24.56 1.42
N GLN A 826 25.21 -25.73 1.70
CA GLN A 826 24.60 -26.05 2.99
C GLN A 826 25.51 -25.60 4.15
N ASP A 827 25.07 -24.61 4.93
CA ASP A 827 25.79 -24.21 6.15
C ASP A 827 25.89 -25.42 7.05
N SER A 828 27.09 -25.97 7.08
CA SER A 828 27.45 -27.02 8.00
C SER A 828 27.28 -26.50 9.42
N PRO A 829 27.19 -27.36 10.45
CA PRO A 829 27.33 -26.92 11.84
C PRO A 829 28.55 -26.02 12.07
N ALA A 830 29.60 -26.15 11.24
CA ALA A 830 30.77 -25.29 11.28
C ALA A 830 30.51 -23.88 10.72
N ASP A 831 29.58 -23.68 9.78
CA ASP A 831 29.24 -22.37 9.24
C ASP A 831 28.29 -21.60 10.16
N ARG A 832 27.38 -22.29 10.85
CA ARG A 832 26.59 -21.67 11.93
C ARG A 832 27.49 -21.26 13.09
N ASP A 833 28.44 -22.12 13.48
CA ASP A 833 29.44 -21.76 14.50
C ASP A 833 30.29 -20.57 14.02
N ARG A 834 30.65 -20.51 12.73
CA ARG A 834 31.37 -19.39 12.13
C ARG A 834 30.56 -18.09 12.17
N GLN A 835 29.29 -18.10 11.77
CA GLN A 835 28.41 -16.93 11.83
C GLN A 835 28.20 -16.43 13.26
N ILE A 836 28.06 -17.33 14.22
CA ILE A 836 28.00 -16.97 15.65
C ILE A 836 29.32 -16.36 16.09
N THR A 837 30.46 -16.89 15.65
CA THR A 837 31.78 -16.30 15.90
C THR A 837 31.88 -14.90 15.27
N GLU A 838 31.43 -14.72 14.03
CA GLU A 838 31.45 -13.42 13.34
C GLU A 838 30.53 -12.38 14.01
N LEU A 839 29.33 -12.77 14.46
CA LEU A 839 28.44 -11.89 15.22
C LEU A 839 29.01 -11.54 16.60
N ARG A 840 29.71 -12.48 17.24
CA ARG A 840 30.48 -12.20 18.47
C ARG A 840 31.63 -11.26 18.22
N GLU A 841 32.35 -11.42 17.12
CA GLU A 841 33.39 -10.49 16.69
C GLU A 841 32.82 -9.10 16.37
N GLU A 842 31.63 -9.01 15.75
CA GLU A 842 30.92 -7.73 15.51
C GLU A 842 30.51 -7.06 16.83
N LEU A 843 29.99 -7.83 17.79
CA LEU A 843 29.69 -7.37 19.14
C LEU A 843 30.96 -6.92 19.87
N ASP A 844 32.04 -7.71 19.81
CA ASP A 844 33.34 -7.41 20.43
C ASP A 844 34.01 -6.21 19.79
N ALA A 845 33.79 -5.98 18.49
CA ALA A 845 34.27 -4.82 17.77
C ALA A 845 33.60 -3.53 18.23
N LEU A 846 32.39 -3.55 18.82
CA LEU A 846 31.79 -2.33 19.39
C LEU A 846 32.72 -1.74 20.46
N VAL A 847 32.90 -0.42 20.44
CA VAL A 847 33.78 0.26 21.40
C VAL A 847 33.15 0.20 22.79
N GLY A 848 33.93 -0.20 23.80
CA GLY A 848 33.48 -0.28 25.19
C GLY A 848 32.47 -1.40 25.47
N LEU A 849 31.47 -1.10 26.33
CA LEU A 849 30.33 -1.97 26.62
C LEU A 849 30.64 -3.36 27.19
N ALA A 850 31.78 -3.53 27.89
CA ALA A 850 32.22 -4.85 28.39
C ALA A 850 31.11 -5.63 29.14
N GLN A 851 30.37 -4.98 30.05
CA GLN A 851 29.28 -5.62 30.79
C GLN A 851 28.10 -6.04 29.91
N VAL A 852 27.78 -5.27 28.87
CA VAL A 852 26.73 -5.61 27.91
C VAL A 852 27.18 -6.80 27.06
N LYS A 853 28.43 -6.81 26.61
CA LYS A 853 29.01 -7.92 25.86
C LYS A 853 28.98 -9.21 26.66
N ASP A 854 29.40 -9.16 27.92
CA ASP A 854 29.35 -10.31 28.84
C ASP A 854 27.91 -10.83 28.98
N THR A 855 26.94 -9.93 29.21
CA THR A 855 25.53 -10.30 29.39
C THR A 855 24.92 -10.91 28.13
N VAL A 856 25.19 -10.33 26.95
CA VAL A 856 24.71 -10.84 25.66
C VAL A 856 25.38 -12.18 25.33
N ASN A 857 26.67 -12.34 25.64
CA ASN A 857 27.39 -13.60 25.48
C ASN A 857 26.85 -14.69 26.41
N ASP A 858 26.51 -14.37 27.66
CA ASP A 858 25.89 -15.30 28.61
C ASP A 858 24.51 -15.75 28.12
N LEU A 859 23.69 -14.82 27.61
CA LEU A 859 22.42 -15.14 26.97
C LEU A 859 22.60 -16.03 25.73
N ALA A 860 23.57 -15.72 24.88
CA ALA A 860 23.92 -16.53 23.70
C ALA A 860 24.32 -17.96 24.10
N ASN A 861 25.18 -18.10 25.11
CA ASN A 861 25.63 -19.39 25.64
C ASN A 861 24.46 -20.20 26.20
N LEU A 862 23.54 -19.53 26.91
CA LEU A 862 22.35 -20.15 27.47
C LEU A 862 21.41 -20.68 26.38
N LEU A 863 21.19 -19.92 25.31
CA LEU A 863 20.39 -20.32 24.16
C LEU A 863 21.03 -21.47 23.39
N LEU A 864 22.36 -21.44 23.19
CA LEU A 864 23.12 -22.54 22.60
C LEU A 864 22.98 -23.84 23.42
N MET A 865 23.10 -23.75 24.74
CA MET A 865 22.90 -24.91 25.62
C MET A 865 21.45 -25.41 25.59
N ALA A 866 20.47 -24.52 25.52
CA ALA A 866 19.06 -24.87 25.40
C ALA A 866 18.78 -25.66 24.12
N GLU A 867 19.32 -25.21 22.99
CA GLU A 867 19.16 -25.89 21.70
C GLU A 867 19.88 -27.24 21.68
N GLN A 868 21.09 -27.33 22.25
CA GLN A 868 21.80 -28.60 22.41
C GLN A 868 21.00 -29.59 23.25
N ARG A 869 20.40 -29.15 24.36
CA ARG A 869 19.54 -29.99 25.21
C ARG A 869 18.29 -30.45 24.46
N LYS A 870 17.67 -29.57 23.68
CA LYS A 870 16.52 -29.88 22.82
C LYS A 870 16.87 -30.92 21.76
N SER A 871 18.03 -30.79 21.10
CA SER A 871 18.50 -31.77 20.12
C SER A 871 18.78 -33.15 20.72
N MET A 872 19.11 -33.21 22.01
CA MET A 872 19.29 -34.45 22.78
C MET A 872 17.99 -34.97 23.42
N GLY A 873 16.83 -34.35 23.16
CA GLY A 873 15.54 -34.72 23.75
C GLY A 873 15.46 -34.51 25.27
N LEU A 874 16.35 -33.70 25.85
CA LEU A 874 16.33 -33.38 27.27
C LEU A 874 15.32 -32.25 27.55
N PRO A 875 14.64 -32.26 28.71
CA PRO A 875 13.74 -31.19 29.08
C PRO A 875 14.52 -29.86 29.23
N VAL A 876 14.03 -28.84 28.55
CA VAL A 876 14.53 -27.47 28.61
C VAL A 876 13.49 -26.62 29.34
N SER A 877 13.91 -25.85 30.33
CA SER A 877 13.03 -24.89 30.98
C SER A 877 12.65 -23.80 29.97
N GLN A 878 11.37 -23.44 29.90
CA GLN A 878 10.90 -22.37 29.03
C GLN A 878 11.47 -21.03 29.54
N MET A 879 12.19 -20.33 28.67
CA MET A 879 12.87 -19.07 29.00
C MET A 879 12.19 -17.92 28.25
N SER A 880 12.12 -16.75 28.88
CA SER A 880 11.68 -15.53 28.21
C SER A 880 12.85 -14.93 27.41
N HIS A 881 12.58 -14.52 26.18
CA HIS A 881 13.51 -13.82 25.30
C HIS A 881 13.41 -12.29 25.41
N HIS A 882 12.57 -11.78 26.33
CA HIS A 882 12.33 -10.36 26.49
C HIS A 882 13.38 -9.70 27.40
N LEU A 883 13.88 -8.52 27.00
CA LEU A 883 14.97 -7.81 27.67
C LEU A 883 14.58 -6.40 28.11
N VAL A 884 15.18 -5.93 29.21
CA VAL A 884 15.11 -4.52 29.63
C VAL A 884 16.46 -3.87 29.40
N PHE A 885 16.52 -2.84 28.56
CA PHE A 885 17.73 -2.07 28.31
C PHE A 885 17.71 -0.76 29.12
N THR A 886 18.67 -0.59 30.03
CA THR A 886 18.71 0.62 30.87
C THR A 886 20.02 1.36 30.74
N GLY A 887 19.96 2.67 30.53
CA GLY A 887 21.15 3.53 30.54
C GLY A 887 20.96 4.84 29.78
N PRO A 888 21.92 5.78 29.85
CA PRO A 888 21.85 7.10 29.21
C PRO A 888 21.69 7.05 27.68
N PRO A 889 21.19 8.10 27.02
CA PRO A 889 21.04 8.13 25.56
C PRO A 889 22.40 8.01 24.85
N GLY A 890 22.40 7.42 23.66
CA GLY A 890 23.60 7.32 22.82
C GLY A 890 24.65 6.29 23.30
N THR A 891 24.27 5.33 24.14
CA THR A 891 25.13 4.22 24.60
C THR A 891 25.04 2.94 23.75
N GLY A 892 24.35 2.97 22.61
CA GLY A 892 24.31 1.84 21.65
C GLY A 892 23.19 0.82 21.85
N LYS A 893 22.15 1.12 22.64
CA LYS A 893 20.99 0.24 22.90
C LYS A 893 20.36 -0.35 21.62
N THR A 894 19.99 0.51 20.67
CA THR A 894 19.39 0.10 19.40
C THR A 894 20.34 -0.75 18.54
N THR A 895 21.63 -0.43 18.54
CA THR A 895 22.66 -1.21 17.82
C THR A 895 22.77 -2.62 18.39
N VAL A 896 22.79 -2.76 19.72
CA VAL A 896 22.83 -4.07 20.38
C VAL A 896 21.51 -4.83 20.19
N ALA A 897 20.36 -4.17 20.15
CA ALA A 897 19.08 -4.81 19.84
C ALA A 897 19.08 -5.48 18.45
N ARG A 898 19.68 -4.82 17.44
CA ARG A 898 19.84 -5.39 16.08
C ARG A 898 20.77 -6.59 16.06
N LEU A 899 21.91 -6.52 16.76
CA LEU A 899 22.81 -7.68 16.90
C LEU A 899 22.14 -8.85 17.62
N TYR A 900 21.32 -8.57 18.64
CA TYR A 900 20.56 -9.58 19.34
C TYR A 900 19.53 -10.27 18.43
N GLY A 901 18.85 -9.51 17.57
CA GLY A 901 17.96 -10.07 16.53
C GLY A 901 18.69 -11.04 15.59
N LYS A 902 19.83 -10.62 15.03
CA LYS A 902 20.68 -11.48 14.19
C LYS A 902 21.13 -12.75 14.91
N LEU A 903 21.52 -12.62 16.18
CA LEU A 903 21.94 -13.75 17.00
C LEU A 903 20.78 -14.75 17.22
N LEU A 904 19.59 -14.27 17.57
CA LEU A 904 18.40 -15.12 17.75
C LEU A 904 18.03 -15.84 16.45
N HIS A 905 18.15 -15.17 15.31
CA HIS A 905 17.92 -15.77 14.00
C HIS A 905 18.94 -16.87 13.67
N THR A 906 20.24 -16.57 13.84
CA THR A 906 21.33 -17.52 13.58
C THR A 906 21.25 -18.76 14.47
N LEU A 907 20.80 -18.58 15.71
CA LEU A 907 20.55 -19.67 16.67
C LEU A 907 19.26 -20.45 16.37
N GLY A 908 18.45 -20.01 15.41
CA GLY A 908 17.17 -20.63 15.07
C GLY A 908 16.07 -20.41 16.11
N VAL A 909 16.23 -19.41 16.99
CA VAL A 909 15.23 -19.03 17.99
C VAL A 909 14.13 -18.19 17.35
N LEU A 910 14.48 -17.28 16.42
CA LEU A 910 13.53 -16.48 15.65
C LEU A 910 13.67 -16.75 14.14
N PRO A 911 12.57 -16.69 13.37
CA PRO A 911 12.61 -16.94 11.92
C PRO A 911 13.26 -15.81 11.12
N GLY A 912 13.44 -14.61 11.69
CA GLY A 912 14.14 -13.48 11.05
C GLY A 912 14.95 -12.64 12.04
N ASP A 913 15.76 -11.72 11.51
CA ASP A 913 16.67 -10.86 12.27
C ASP A 913 16.22 -9.38 12.37
N HIS A 914 15.10 -9.04 11.75
CA HIS A 914 14.58 -7.68 11.66
C HIS A 914 14.18 -7.12 13.03
N VAL A 915 14.33 -5.80 13.19
CA VAL A 915 13.98 -5.07 14.41
C VAL A 915 13.02 -3.93 14.06
N VAL A 916 11.86 -3.93 14.70
CA VAL A 916 10.85 -2.86 14.62
C VAL A 916 11.04 -1.94 15.82
N GLU A 917 11.32 -0.67 15.57
CA GLU A 917 11.46 0.35 16.61
C GLU A 917 10.13 1.09 16.81
N ALA A 918 9.70 1.26 18.06
CA ALA A 918 8.43 1.89 18.42
C ALA A 918 8.59 2.87 19.60
N ALA A 919 7.84 3.96 19.56
CA ALA A 919 7.70 4.91 20.65
C ALA A 919 6.25 5.00 21.14
N ARG A 920 5.99 5.77 22.21
CA ARG A 920 4.63 5.96 22.75
C ARG A 920 3.61 6.42 21.70
N SER A 921 4.01 7.27 20.76
CA SER A 921 3.13 7.77 19.69
C SER A 921 2.60 6.68 18.77
N ASP A 922 3.35 5.58 18.64
CA ASP A 922 3.05 4.51 17.70
C ASP A 922 2.17 3.44 18.36
N LEU A 923 2.25 3.33 19.70
CA LEU A 923 1.51 2.35 20.49
C LEU A 923 0.19 2.90 21.06
N VAL A 924 0.11 4.20 21.36
CA VAL A 924 -1.02 4.79 22.11
C VAL A 924 -1.88 5.70 21.22
N GLY A 925 -3.17 5.37 21.10
CA GLY A 925 -4.14 6.13 20.32
C GLY A 925 -4.67 7.39 21.03
N ARG A 926 -5.25 8.31 20.25
CA ARG A 926 -5.92 9.54 20.76
C ARG A 926 -7.39 9.32 21.15
N TYR A 927 -7.97 8.16 20.84
CA TYR A 927 -9.39 7.81 21.01
C TYR A 927 -9.54 6.45 21.71
N ILE A 928 -10.63 6.26 22.47
CA ILE A 928 -10.94 5.02 23.20
C ILE A 928 -11.05 3.84 22.23
N GLY A 929 -10.31 2.76 22.49
CA GLY A 929 -10.31 1.52 21.70
C GLY A 929 -9.31 1.47 20.53
N HIS A 930 -8.62 2.58 20.20
CA HIS A 930 -7.58 2.59 19.17
C HIS A 930 -6.22 2.08 19.67
N THR A 931 -5.95 2.20 20.97
CA THR A 931 -4.63 1.87 21.55
C THR A 931 -4.30 0.38 21.44
N ALA A 932 -5.26 -0.50 21.76
CA ALA A 932 -5.07 -1.93 21.61
C ALA A 932 -4.80 -2.33 20.15
N GLN A 933 -5.49 -1.70 19.20
CA GLN A 933 -5.27 -1.94 17.76
C GLN A 933 -3.87 -1.51 17.32
N LEU A 934 -3.45 -0.29 17.64
CA LEU A 934 -2.12 0.23 17.28
C LEU A 934 -1.00 -0.61 17.89
N THR A 935 -1.14 -0.99 19.16
CA THR A 935 -0.18 -1.87 19.83
C THR A 935 -0.09 -3.23 19.14
N ALA A 936 -1.23 -3.82 18.73
CA ALA A 936 -1.26 -5.07 18.01
C ALA A 936 -0.65 -4.98 16.61
N GLU A 937 -0.94 -3.91 15.86
CA GLU A 937 -0.36 -3.67 14.54
C GLU A 937 1.16 -3.55 14.58
N VAL A 938 1.71 -2.80 15.54
CA VAL A 938 3.16 -2.67 15.72
C VAL A 938 3.80 -3.99 16.17
N PHE A 939 3.12 -4.76 17.01
CA PHE A 939 3.59 -6.09 17.43
C PHE A 939 3.61 -7.08 16.25
N GLU A 940 2.56 -7.08 15.42
CA GLU A 940 2.47 -7.93 14.22
C GLU A 940 3.55 -7.59 13.19
N GLN A 941 3.91 -6.31 13.04
CA GLN A 941 5.04 -5.90 12.21
C GLN A 941 6.37 -6.49 12.69
N ALA A 942 6.52 -6.73 13.98
CA ALA A 942 7.71 -7.32 14.59
C ALA A 942 7.67 -8.86 14.63
N ARG A 943 6.62 -9.49 14.08
CA ARG A 943 6.43 -10.94 14.18
C ARG A 943 7.53 -11.69 13.44
N GLY A 944 8.19 -12.60 14.15
CA GLY A 944 9.35 -13.33 13.65
C GLY A 944 10.69 -12.61 13.87
N GLY A 945 10.69 -11.44 14.52
CA GLY A 945 11.87 -10.63 14.80
C GLY A 945 11.83 -10.00 16.20
N VAL A 946 12.37 -8.79 16.32
CA VAL A 946 12.48 -8.07 17.61
C VAL A 946 11.63 -6.80 17.60
N LEU A 947 10.78 -6.62 18.61
CA LEU A 947 10.10 -5.35 18.90
C LEU A 947 10.91 -4.55 19.92
N PHE A 948 11.44 -3.40 19.52
CA PHE A 948 12.20 -2.48 20.36
C PHE A 948 11.37 -1.26 20.73
N VAL A 949 10.97 -1.12 22.00
CA VAL A 949 10.20 0.02 22.50
C VAL A 949 11.12 0.99 23.23
N ASP A 950 11.38 2.15 22.62
CA ASP A 950 12.22 3.18 23.23
C ASP A 950 11.42 4.07 24.18
N GLU A 951 12.10 4.55 25.23
CA GLU A 951 11.51 5.30 26.34
C GLU A 951 10.20 4.68 26.89
N ALA A 952 10.19 3.37 27.10
CA ALA A 952 8.98 2.60 27.43
C ALA A 952 8.25 3.09 28.70
N TYR A 953 8.98 3.68 29.66
CA TYR A 953 8.40 4.30 30.86
C TYR A 953 7.40 5.42 30.55
N THR A 954 7.46 6.01 29.35
CA THR A 954 6.50 7.02 28.90
C THR A 954 5.12 6.42 28.71
N LEU A 955 4.94 5.09 28.57
CA LEU A 955 3.64 4.43 28.49
C LEU A 955 2.84 4.57 29.80
N THR A 956 3.52 4.67 30.95
CA THR A 956 2.89 4.81 32.27
C THR A 956 3.36 6.09 33.02
N PRO A 957 3.05 7.32 32.56
CA PRO A 957 3.40 8.56 33.25
C PRO A 957 2.57 8.76 34.53
N LYS A 958 3.14 9.43 35.56
CA LYS A 958 2.44 9.76 36.81
C LYS A 958 1.30 10.78 36.60
N GLY A 959 0.07 10.39 36.88
CA GLY A 959 -1.11 11.27 36.99
C GLY A 959 -2.44 10.51 36.84
N GLU A 960 -3.50 10.95 37.55
CA GLU A 960 -4.86 10.41 37.38
C GLU A 960 -5.41 10.82 36.01
N GLY A 961 -5.51 9.86 35.08
CA GLY A 961 -6.16 10.05 33.77
C GLY A 961 -5.58 9.27 32.58
N ASN A 962 -4.81 8.19 32.78
CA ASN A 962 -4.01 7.55 31.72
C ASN A 962 -4.44 6.13 31.35
N ASP A 963 -5.75 5.90 31.20
CA ASP A 963 -6.30 4.58 30.84
C ASP A 963 -5.72 4.03 29.52
N PHE A 964 -5.36 4.89 28.56
CA PHE A 964 -4.83 4.48 27.25
C PHE A 964 -3.40 3.91 27.30
N GLY A 965 -2.52 4.49 28.11
CA GLY A 965 -1.15 3.98 28.22
C GLY A 965 -1.09 2.61 28.89
N GLN A 966 -1.97 2.41 29.88
CA GLN A 966 -2.14 1.12 30.54
C GLN A 966 -2.74 0.06 29.60
N GLU A 967 -3.71 0.44 28.77
CA GLU A 967 -4.28 -0.41 27.72
C GLU A 967 -3.22 -0.92 26.72
N ALA A 968 -2.24 -0.08 26.35
CA ALA A 968 -1.12 -0.51 25.50
C ALA A 968 -0.24 -1.56 26.19
N VAL A 969 0.10 -1.33 27.47
CA VAL A 969 0.91 -2.27 28.27
C VAL A 969 0.20 -3.61 28.42
N ASP A 970 -1.10 -3.59 28.74
CA ASP A 970 -1.89 -4.80 28.93
C ASP A 970 -2.04 -5.59 27.63
N THR A 971 -2.20 -4.90 26.50
CA THR A 971 -2.24 -5.51 25.16
C THR A 971 -0.89 -6.14 24.81
N LEU A 972 0.21 -5.41 25.03
CA LEU A 972 1.56 -5.91 24.78
C LEU A 972 1.87 -7.15 25.62
N LEU A 973 1.51 -7.16 26.91
CA LEU A 973 1.70 -8.31 27.79
C LEU A 973 0.92 -9.54 27.34
N LYS A 974 -0.30 -9.35 26.82
CA LYS A 974 -1.10 -10.44 26.25
C LYS A 974 -0.41 -11.03 25.02
N LEU A 975 0.01 -10.18 24.07
CA LEU A 975 0.66 -10.61 22.84
C LEU A 975 2.01 -11.29 23.08
N MET A 976 2.78 -10.80 24.06
CA MET A 976 4.03 -11.45 24.50
C MET A 976 3.81 -12.86 25.04
N GLU A 977 2.68 -13.12 25.70
CA GLU A 977 2.34 -14.46 26.18
C GLU A 977 1.91 -15.38 25.03
N ASP A 978 1.05 -14.88 24.15
CA ASP A 978 0.47 -15.64 23.04
C ASP A 978 1.54 -15.99 21.98
N HIS A 979 2.56 -15.13 21.80
CA HIS A 979 3.60 -15.23 20.74
C HIS A 979 5.05 -15.27 21.28
N ARG A 980 5.23 -15.84 22.47
CA ARG A 980 6.52 -15.94 23.20
C ARG A 980 7.72 -16.52 22.44
N ASP A 981 7.49 -17.43 21.50
CA ASP A 981 8.53 -18.11 20.73
C ASP A 981 8.67 -17.51 19.31
N GLU A 982 7.90 -16.45 19.01
CA GLU A 982 7.85 -15.81 17.68
C GLU A 982 8.36 -14.36 17.71
N VAL A 983 8.41 -13.71 18.88
CA VAL A 983 8.84 -12.31 19.02
C VAL A 983 9.67 -12.11 20.29
N ALA A 984 10.84 -11.48 20.14
CA ALA A 984 11.56 -10.92 21.29
C ALA A 984 11.17 -9.46 21.49
N VAL A 985 10.87 -9.06 22.73
CA VAL A 985 10.48 -7.67 23.05
C VAL A 985 11.55 -7.05 23.92
N ILE A 986 12.05 -5.89 23.52
CA ILE A 986 13.08 -5.14 24.24
C ILE A 986 12.48 -3.78 24.63
N VAL A 987 12.42 -3.50 25.92
CA VAL A 987 11.98 -2.18 26.43
C VAL A 987 13.19 -1.38 26.90
N ALA A 988 13.32 -0.14 26.46
CA ALA A 988 14.47 0.70 26.74
C ALA A 988 14.10 1.99 27.51
N GLY A 989 15.02 2.46 28.37
CA GLY A 989 14.85 3.75 29.04
C GLY A 989 15.91 4.05 30.10
N TYR A 990 15.66 5.09 30.89
CA TYR A 990 16.53 5.50 32.00
C TYR A 990 16.37 4.56 33.21
N PRO A 991 17.44 4.28 33.99
CA PRO A 991 17.38 3.27 35.06
C PRO A 991 16.26 3.48 36.08
N VAL A 992 16.12 4.70 36.60
CA VAL A 992 15.13 5.03 37.66
C VAL A 992 13.70 5.00 37.13
N GLU A 993 13.50 5.46 35.90
CA GLU A 993 12.22 5.50 35.21
C GLU A 993 11.76 4.10 34.83
N MET A 994 12.69 3.24 34.38
CA MET A 994 12.40 1.85 34.06
C MET A 994 12.07 1.02 35.29
N ASP A 995 12.70 1.28 36.45
CA ASP A 995 12.30 0.64 37.71
C ASP A 995 10.82 0.93 38.01
N ARG A 996 10.40 2.19 37.85
CA ARG A 996 9.00 2.59 38.04
C ARG A 996 8.06 1.96 37.02
N PHE A 997 8.50 1.84 35.77
CA PHE A 997 7.72 1.17 34.72
C PHE A 997 7.51 -0.31 35.05
N MET A 998 8.54 -1.00 35.52
CA MET A 998 8.46 -2.41 35.90
C MET A 998 7.56 -2.61 37.13
N ASP A 999 7.57 -1.66 38.07
CA ASP A 999 6.69 -1.66 39.24
C ASP A 999 5.23 -1.29 38.92
N SER A 1000 4.94 -0.77 37.73
CA SER A 1000 3.60 -0.31 37.34
C SER A 1000 2.62 -1.46 37.09
N ASN A 1001 3.12 -2.62 36.63
CA ASN A 1001 2.32 -3.80 36.36
C ASN A 1001 3.09 -5.07 36.75
N PRO A 1002 2.57 -5.90 37.70
CA PRO A 1002 3.21 -7.15 38.10
C PRO A 1002 3.54 -8.11 36.94
N GLY A 1003 2.79 -8.04 35.83
CA GLY A 1003 3.01 -8.87 34.65
C GLY A 1003 4.26 -8.50 33.83
N LEU A 1004 4.78 -7.28 33.98
CA LEU A 1004 6.06 -6.86 33.38
C LEU A 1004 7.23 -7.53 34.09
N ALA A 1005 7.24 -7.47 35.43
CA ALA A 1005 8.30 -8.06 36.25
C ALA A 1005 8.43 -9.59 36.09
N SER A 1006 7.35 -10.28 35.72
CA SER A 1006 7.37 -11.73 35.49
C SER A 1006 7.85 -12.15 34.09
N ARG A 1007 7.74 -11.26 33.09
CA ARG A 1007 8.06 -11.55 31.68
C ARG A 1007 9.41 -10.99 31.25
N PHE A 1008 9.87 -9.91 31.88
CA PHE A 1008 11.15 -9.28 31.63
C PHE A 1008 12.17 -9.64 32.72
N ASN A 1009 12.77 -10.82 32.60
CA ASN A 1009 13.63 -11.40 33.66
C ASN A 1009 15.12 -11.02 33.51
N HIS A 1010 15.49 -10.42 32.38
CA HIS A 1010 16.87 -10.08 32.05
C HIS A 1010 17.00 -8.58 31.79
N ARG A 1011 17.90 -7.94 32.54
CA ARG A 1011 18.21 -6.52 32.42
C ARG A 1011 19.64 -6.34 31.94
N VAL A 1012 19.82 -5.47 30.97
CA VAL A 1012 21.11 -5.11 30.38
C VAL A 1012 21.37 -3.64 30.67
N GLU A 1013 22.42 -3.36 31.45
CA GLU A 1013 22.81 -2.00 31.82
C GLU A 1013 23.86 -1.45 30.83
N PHE A 1014 23.59 -0.28 30.28
CA PHE A 1014 24.43 0.43 29.33
C PHE A 1014 25.08 1.64 30.01
N PRO A 1015 26.29 1.51 30.56
CA PRO A 1015 27.00 2.64 31.17
C PRO A 1015 27.41 3.69 30.13
N SER A 1016 27.67 4.91 30.58
CA SER A 1016 28.30 5.93 29.74
C SER A 1016 29.72 5.50 29.35
N TYR A 1017 30.13 5.83 28.11
CA TYR A 1017 31.46 5.51 27.59
C TYR A 1017 32.55 6.23 28.38
N SER A 1018 33.72 5.61 28.55
CA SER A 1018 34.93 6.24 29.10
C SER A 1018 35.54 7.29 28.15
N ASP A 1019 36.46 8.12 28.64
CA ASP A 1019 37.15 9.11 27.80
C ASP A 1019 37.84 8.45 26.60
N ASP A 1020 38.60 7.39 26.86
CA ASP A 1020 39.31 6.63 25.84
C ASP A 1020 38.37 5.96 24.83
N GLU A 1021 37.20 5.50 25.29
CA GLU A 1021 36.14 4.95 24.43
C GLU A 1021 35.54 6.03 23.51
N LEU A 1022 35.26 7.23 24.03
CA LEU A 1022 34.76 8.34 23.21
C LEU A 1022 35.79 8.79 22.16
N VAL A 1023 37.08 8.86 22.51
CA VAL A 1023 38.16 9.13 21.55
C VAL A 1023 38.17 8.06 20.45
N THR A 1024 38.05 6.79 20.83
CA THR A 1024 38.01 5.67 19.88
C THR A 1024 36.80 5.75 18.95
N ILE A 1025 35.63 6.14 19.46
CA ILE A 1025 34.41 6.35 18.67
C ILE A 1025 34.61 7.45 17.64
N VAL A 1026 35.11 8.63 18.04
CA VAL A 1026 35.41 9.75 17.13
C VAL A 1026 36.40 9.31 16.05
N THR A 1027 37.46 8.61 16.43
CA THR A 1027 38.50 8.16 15.51
C THR A 1027 37.97 7.19 14.45
N ARG A 1028 37.11 6.24 14.85
CA ARG A 1028 36.49 5.31 13.90
C ARG A 1028 35.50 6.00 12.98
N MET A 1029 34.68 6.92 13.49
CA MET A 1029 33.74 7.71 12.67
C MET A 1029 34.46 8.63 11.67
N ALA A 1030 35.59 9.21 12.09
CA ALA A 1030 36.46 9.99 11.21
C ALA A 1030 37.00 9.11 10.08
N ALA A 1031 37.59 7.95 10.41
CA ALA A 1031 38.15 7.01 9.44
C ALA A 1031 37.11 6.51 8.43
N SER A 1032 35.91 6.14 8.87
CA SER A 1032 34.82 5.72 7.97
C SER A 1032 34.35 6.84 7.03
N SER A 1033 34.55 8.10 7.43
CA SER A 1033 34.20 9.28 6.64
C SER A 1033 35.37 9.81 5.81
N GLY A 1034 36.49 9.08 5.75
CA GLY A 1034 37.67 9.44 4.97
C GLY A 1034 38.63 10.43 5.64
N TYR A 1035 38.48 10.66 6.96
CA TYR A 1035 39.34 11.54 7.75
C TYR A 1035 40.32 10.76 8.63
N GLU A 1036 41.50 11.34 8.85
CA GLU A 1036 42.57 10.77 9.67
C GLU A 1036 42.88 11.68 10.86
N CYS A 1037 42.92 11.10 12.07
CA CYS A 1037 43.31 11.80 13.29
C CYS A 1037 44.77 11.45 13.65
N GLY A 1038 45.66 12.44 13.62
CA GLY A 1038 47.05 12.26 14.04
C GLY A 1038 47.20 12.04 15.57
N PRO A 1039 48.36 11.55 16.05
CA PRO A 1039 48.59 11.25 17.47
C PRO A 1039 48.38 12.44 18.42
N GLU A 1040 48.74 13.65 17.97
CA GLU A 1040 48.54 14.89 18.72
C GLU A 1040 47.04 15.25 18.82
N THR A 1041 46.26 14.97 17.77
CA THR A 1041 44.80 15.20 17.74
C THR A 1041 44.09 14.25 18.71
N LEU A 1042 44.50 12.98 18.76
CA LEU A 1042 43.97 12.00 19.73
C LEU A 1042 44.24 12.41 21.18
N THR A 1043 45.44 12.93 21.45
CA THR A 1043 45.80 13.44 22.79
C THR A 1043 44.93 14.63 23.18
N THR A 1044 44.62 15.51 22.22
CA THR A 1044 43.76 16.68 22.43
C THR A 1044 42.30 16.28 22.63
N LEU A 1045 41.80 15.29 21.88
CA LEU A 1045 40.47 14.71 22.07
C LEU A 1045 40.32 14.08 23.47
N ALA A 1046 41.33 13.34 23.94
CA ALA A 1046 41.31 12.77 25.28
C ALA A 1046 41.23 13.85 26.37
N ALA A 1047 42.02 14.93 26.23
CA ALA A 1047 41.96 16.07 27.13
C ALA A 1047 40.60 16.78 27.10
N HIS A 1048 39.98 16.91 25.91
CA HIS A 1048 38.64 17.47 25.75
C HIS A 1048 37.61 16.64 26.51
N PHE A 1049 37.53 15.34 26.25
CA PHE A 1049 36.53 14.47 26.90
C PHE A 1049 36.70 14.39 28.42
N ALA A 1050 37.93 14.46 28.94
CA ALA A 1050 38.19 14.50 30.38
C ALA A 1050 37.62 15.75 31.08
N THR A 1051 37.31 16.82 30.33
CA THR A 1051 36.71 18.05 30.88
C THR A 1051 35.18 18.08 30.82
N VAL A 1052 34.56 17.09 30.17
CA VAL A 1052 33.10 17.06 29.95
C VAL A 1052 32.40 16.38 31.13
N GLU A 1053 31.47 17.08 31.78
CA GLU A 1053 30.64 16.50 32.84
C GLU A 1053 29.69 15.43 32.28
N ARG A 1054 29.58 14.31 33.00
CA ARG A 1054 28.77 13.14 32.61
C ARG A 1054 27.66 12.91 33.62
N ASP A 1055 26.50 13.48 33.35
CA ASP A 1055 25.28 13.17 34.08
C ASP A 1055 24.50 12.02 33.42
N GLY A 1056 23.35 11.64 34.00
CA GLY A 1056 22.50 10.56 33.48
C GLY A 1056 21.84 10.85 32.13
N SER A 1057 21.93 12.08 31.63
CA SER A 1057 21.38 12.53 30.33
C SER A 1057 22.44 12.69 29.24
N PHE A 1058 23.71 12.48 29.59
CA PHE A 1058 24.83 12.67 28.67
C PHE A 1058 24.68 11.83 27.38
N GLY A 1059 24.80 12.50 26.23
CA GLY A 1059 24.51 11.93 24.91
C GLY A 1059 25.52 10.93 24.36
N ASN A 1060 26.63 10.65 25.06
CA ASN A 1060 27.58 9.58 24.74
C ASN A 1060 28.03 9.60 23.26
N ALA A 1061 27.78 8.54 22.47
CA ALA A 1061 28.19 8.50 21.06
C ALA A 1061 27.53 9.59 20.19
N ARG A 1062 26.35 10.12 20.59
CA ARG A 1062 25.75 11.30 19.94
C ARG A 1062 26.63 12.54 20.18
N TYR A 1063 27.16 12.71 21.39
CA TYR A 1063 28.08 13.80 21.71
C TYR A 1063 29.43 13.62 20.99
N ALA A 1064 29.96 12.40 20.90
CA ALA A 1064 31.16 12.11 20.09
C ALA A 1064 30.97 12.49 18.61
N ARG A 1065 29.81 12.18 18.02
CA ARG A 1065 29.46 12.61 16.65
C ARG A 1065 29.43 14.13 16.51
N GLN A 1066 28.81 14.84 17.46
CA GLN A 1066 28.80 16.30 17.47
C GLN A 1066 30.21 16.90 17.56
N VAL A 1067 31.11 16.27 18.35
CA VAL A 1067 32.53 16.67 18.41
C VAL A 1067 33.20 16.50 17.04
N LEU A 1068 32.99 15.38 16.35
CA LEU A 1068 33.52 15.15 15.01
C LEU A 1068 32.98 16.15 13.98
N GLU A 1069 31.67 16.40 13.97
CA GLU A 1069 31.04 17.39 13.08
C GLU A 1069 31.65 18.79 13.28
N ARG A 1070 31.91 19.17 14.53
CA ARG A 1070 32.62 20.42 14.86
C ARG A 1070 34.07 20.41 14.38
N MET A 1071 34.78 19.30 14.49
CA MET A 1071 36.13 19.16 13.96
C MET A 1071 36.17 19.33 12.44
N ILE A 1072 35.25 18.70 11.71
CA ILE A 1072 35.12 18.82 10.25
C ILE A 1072 34.79 20.27 9.87
N THR A 1073 33.90 20.92 10.62
CA THR A 1073 33.53 22.33 10.41
C THR A 1073 34.74 23.26 10.60
N ARG A 1074 35.55 23.04 11.65
CA ARG A 1074 36.77 23.82 11.90
C ARG A 1074 37.85 23.57 10.85
N GLN A 1075 38.02 22.32 10.41
CA GLN A 1075 38.93 21.96 9.32
C GLN A 1075 38.52 22.67 8.02
N ALA A 1076 37.24 22.66 7.65
CA ALA A 1076 36.73 23.39 6.48
C ALA A 1076 37.03 24.89 6.57
N GLY A 1077 36.85 25.49 7.75
CA GLY A 1077 37.24 26.89 8.00
C GLY A 1077 38.74 27.15 7.79
N ARG A 1078 39.61 26.28 8.27
CA ARG A 1078 41.07 26.36 8.03
C ARG A 1078 41.41 26.23 6.55
N LEU A 1079 40.81 25.27 5.85
CA LEU A 1079 41.08 24.99 4.43
C LEU A 1079 40.67 26.14 3.52
N VAL A 1080 39.57 26.83 3.82
CA VAL A 1080 39.17 28.06 3.12
C VAL A 1080 40.26 29.14 3.23
N GLY A 1081 40.96 29.22 4.37
CA GLY A 1081 42.09 30.14 4.56
C GLY A 1081 43.35 29.79 3.73
N LEU A 1082 43.51 28.53 3.33
CA LEU A 1082 44.63 28.06 2.50
C LEU A 1082 44.34 28.18 0.99
N GLY A 1083 43.08 28.17 0.58
CA GLY A 1083 42.70 28.33 -0.83
C GLY A 1083 43.38 27.30 -1.75
N ALA A 1084 44.00 27.75 -2.84
CA ALA A 1084 44.62 26.88 -3.84
C ALA A 1084 45.90 26.14 -3.37
N SER A 1085 46.42 26.43 -2.17
CA SER A 1085 47.59 25.72 -1.62
C SER A 1085 47.23 24.49 -0.77
N ALA A 1086 45.95 24.18 -0.59
CA ALA A 1086 45.51 23.00 0.15
C ALA A 1086 45.86 21.71 -0.61
N THR A 1087 46.53 20.79 0.08
CA THR A 1087 46.92 19.48 -0.45
C THR A 1087 45.87 18.43 -0.10
N ARG A 1088 45.91 17.27 -0.76
CA ARG A 1088 45.01 16.14 -0.46
C ARG A 1088 45.08 15.73 1.01
N GLU A 1089 46.27 15.77 1.62
CA GLU A 1089 46.48 15.48 3.04
C GLU A 1089 45.74 16.47 3.95
N ASP A 1090 45.60 17.73 3.54
CA ASP A 1090 44.88 18.73 4.34
C ASP A 1090 43.36 18.48 4.34
N PHE A 1091 42.82 17.92 3.24
CA PHE A 1091 41.40 17.54 3.13
C PHE A 1091 41.07 16.28 3.94
N THR A 1092 42.05 15.41 4.18
CA THR A 1092 41.86 14.17 4.95
C THR A 1092 42.27 14.30 6.42
N GLY A 1093 43.21 15.18 6.79
CA GLY A 1093 43.74 15.29 8.15
C GLY A 1093 42.94 16.20 9.09
N LEU A 1094 42.53 15.66 10.25
CA LEU A 1094 42.01 16.42 11.40
C LEU A 1094 43.14 16.70 12.40
N LEU A 1095 43.40 17.98 12.66
CA LEU A 1095 44.52 18.46 13.48
C LEU A 1095 44.07 18.80 14.91
N PRO A 1096 44.99 18.94 15.88
CA PRO A 1096 44.67 19.32 17.25
C PRO A 1096 43.83 20.61 17.36
N ALA A 1097 44.08 21.58 16.48
CA ALA A 1097 43.35 22.85 16.44
C ALA A 1097 41.87 22.71 16.03
N ASP A 1098 41.48 21.57 15.44
CA ASP A 1098 40.10 21.30 15.04
C ASP A 1098 39.26 20.76 16.20
N VAL A 1099 39.88 20.29 17.28
CA VAL A 1099 39.16 19.78 18.47
C VAL A 1099 38.48 20.95 19.20
N PRO A 1100 37.18 20.84 19.55
CA PRO A 1100 36.34 21.88 20.16
C PRO A 1100 36.94 22.68 21.31
#